data_AF-A0A972DZK6-F1
#
_entry.id   AF-A0A972DZK6-F1
#
_cell.length_a   1.000
_cell.length_b   1.000
_cell.length_c   1.000
_cell.angle_alpha   90.00
_cell.angle_beta   90.00
_cell.angle_gamma   90.00
#
_symmetry.space_group_name_H-M   'P 1'
#
loop_
_entity.id
_entity.type
_entity.pdbx_description
1 polymer ?
#
loop_
_entity_poly.entity_id
_entity_poly.type
_entity_poly.pdbx_seq_one_letter_code
_entity_poly.pdbx_strand_id
1 'polypeptide(L)'
;MSKRMRVGIALLVAGTCISVAGVARTEAKEQWRLGTQAYSFNRFTFYEAVAKTKSVGLKYIEAYPGQKISKEHGDATLDHNMLPELRLQVLEMLKEQGLKLVNYGVVGLPNNEGECRKVFNFARDMGIETIVSEPPEDAIALIDRLCQEYKIGVAIHNHPNPSHYWNPDTVMKVCEGRSPWIGACADTGHWSRSGVDPVEAVKKLGRAGRIRSLHFKDLNEFGNRSAHDVIWGTGASKAGAVLAELALQKFDGVFSIEYEYNWDNSVPEIAGCVDWFHRTASDLGVSKWDYLFDGKGLGAWDGDLRLWSVKDGVIRGETTPENPARGNTFLVYRGGAFGDFHLNLKFRILSGNSGVQYRSKEFDKWRISGYQAEVENNPGTVGFLYDEGGRAWLVNVGDLMVIDEAGEKVVRGRVNDQKQLVADGYYKEKDWNEYDIICQGNHLQHFLNGYQTMELLDNDRLTAPGDPQDRKGASRKGLLALQLHAGPPMIVEFKDIRVKRLYPKYGDAQLVFNGQNLDGWAASTGSGKANLWTAGRARVASTDPKQLEQTEGIGELINLSPKHGESQDIYSKAKFGDCRIELEVMVPQGSNSGIYVMGEYEVQVLDSYGKMRMGNGDMGAIYGGFSPPVNASKKPGQWQQYVIEFRAPRFDADGKKTQNAEFVKVELNGCLLHKNLVMPQQTPGGLTGKESPVGPLMFQGNHGPVAYRNIIVKPLLN
;
A
#
# COMPACT_ATOMS: atom_id res chain seq x y z
N MET A 1 10.52 -7.17 68.43
CA MET A 1 10.41 -7.96 67.19
C MET A 1 9.60 -7.17 66.17
N SER A 2 10.28 -6.36 65.34
CA SER A 2 9.65 -5.52 64.32
C SER A 2 9.63 -6.24 62.98
N LYS A 3 8.43 -6.45 62.42
CA LYS A 3 8.25 -6.98 61.06
C LYS A 3 8.37 -5.81 60.08
N ARG A 4 9.47 -5.78 59.32
CA ARG A 4 9.66 -4.91 58.16
C ARG A 4 8.75 -5.37 57.02
N MET A 5 7.86 -4.49 56.59
CA MET A 5 7.02 -4.63 55.41
C MET A 5 7.87 -4.32 54.17
N ARG A 6 8.12 -5.32 53.31
CA ARG A 6 8.78 -5.12 52.01
C ARG A 6 7.73 -4.58 51.04
N VAL A 7 7.88 -3.32 50.62
CA VAL A 7 7.17 -2.75 49.48
C VAL A 7 7.84 -3.28 48.21
N GLY A 8 7.14 -4.16 47.50
CA GLY A 8 7.55 -4.60 46.17
C GLY A 8 7.23 -3.50 45.16
N ILE A 9 8.26 -2.91 44.56
CA ILE A 9 8.14 -2.05 43.39
C ILE A 9 7.80 -2.97 42.21
N ALA A 10 6.54 -2.94 41.77
CA ALA A 10 6.15 -3.52 40.50
C ALA A 10 6.72 -2.64 39.38
N LEU A 11 7.82 -3.07 38.76
CA LEU A 11 8.24 -2.52 37.47
C LEU A 11 7.16 -2.89 36.44
N LEU A 12 6.40 -1.89 36.00
CA LEU A 12 5.65 -1.97 34.76
C LEU A 12 6.67 -2.14 33.62
N VAL A 13 6.83 -3.38 33.14
CA VAL A 13 7.45 -3.64 31.85
C VAL A 13 6.45 -3.17 30.80
N ALA A 14 6.62 -1.93 30.33
CA ALA A 14 5.97 -1.48 29.12
C ALA A 14 6.51 -2.33 27.97
N GLY A 15 5.74 -3.35 27.58
CA GLY A 15 6.00 -4.11 26.36
C GLY A 15 5.91 -3.15 25.18
N THR A 16 7.05 -2.73 24.67
CA THR A 16 7.17 -1.99 23.42
C THR A 16 6.68 -2.93 22.31
N CYS A 17 5.41 -2.77 21.92
CA CYS A 17 4.90 -3.32 20.69
C CYS A 17 5.68 -2.68 19.55
N ILE A 18 6.64 -3.43 18.98
CA ILE A 18 7.29 -3.07 17.73
C ILE A 18 6.22 -3.29 16.66
N SER A 19 5.57 -2.23 16.21
CA SER A 19 4.75 -2.30 15.00
C SER A 19 5.68 -2.50 13.82
N VAL A 20 5.66 -3.71 13.24
CA VAL A 20 6.20 -3.91 11.91
C VAL A 20 5.23 -3.22 10.96
N ALA A 21 5.54 -1.97 10.62
CA ALA A 21 4.76 -1.21 9.66
C ALA A 21 4.79 -1.96 8.31
N GLY A 22 3.67 -2.61 7.98
CA GLY A 22 3.42 -3.13 6.65
C GLY A 22 3.67 -2.02 5.63
N VAL A 23 4.53 -2.31 4.65
CA VAL A 23 4.93 -1.32 3.65
C VAL A 23 3.74 -1.01 2.76
N ALA A 24 3.07 0.10 3.02
CA ALA A 24 2.07 0.65 2.12
C ALA A 24 2.79 1.14 0.84
N ARG A 25 2.75 0.32 -0.21
CA ARG A 25 3.20 0.71 -1.56
C ARG A 25 2.43 1.98 -1.97
N THR A 26 3.11 3.06 -2.37
CA THR A 26 2.42 4.23 -2.92
C THR A 26 1.85 3.90 -4.29
N GLU A 27 0.55 3.60 -4.32
CA GLU A 27 -0.18 3.50 -5.57
C GLU A 27 -0.27 4.89 -6.23
N ALA A 28 -0.29 4.92 -7.57
CA ALA A 28 -0.63 6.14 -8.30
C ALA A 28 -1.95 6.71 -7.76
N LYS A 29 -2.00 8.04 -7.53
CA LYS A 29 -3.14 8.77 -6.93
C LYS A 29 -4.46 8.17 -7.41
N GLU A 30 -5.22 7.61 -6.48
CA GLU A 30 -6.56 7.09 -6.75
C GLU A 30 -7.41 8.26 -7.26
N GLN A 31 -8.14 8.02 -8.37
CA GLN A 31 -9.01 9.05 -8.95
C GLN A 31 -10.12 9.41 -7.95
N TRP A 32 -10.73 8.40 -7.35
CA TRP A 32 -11.73 8.57 -6.29
C TRP A 32 -11.11 8.16 -4.97
N ARG A 33 -10.98 9.14 -4.07
CA ARG A 33 -10.36 8.96 -2.75
C ARG A 33 -11.45 8.94 -1.71
N LEU A 34 -11.71 7.76 -1.14
CA LEU A 34 -12.70 7.59 -0.09
C LEU A 34 -12.03 7.78 1.28
N GLY A 35 -12.58 8.66 2.09
CA GLY A 35 -12.15 8.89 3.47
C GLY A 35 -13.34 9.10 4.38
N THR A 36 -13.11 9.14 5.69
CA THR A 36 -14.15 9.58 6.63
C THR A 36 -14.08 11.10 6.82
N GLN A 37 -15.22 11.72 7.03
CA GLN A 37 -15.32 12.99 7.74
C GLN A 37 -15.24 12.65 9.24
N ALA A 38 -14.22 13.12 9.94
CA ALA A 38 -13.97 12.85 11.35
C ALA A 38 -15.15 13.23 12.28
N TYR A 39 -16.05 14.11 11.84
CA TYR A 39 -17.29 14.48 12.53
C TYR A 39 -18.24 13.30 12.69
N SER A 40 -18.19 12.28 11.82
CA SER A 40 -18.86 10.98 12.03
C SER A 40 -18.48 10.33 13.36
N PHE A 41 -17.33 10.72 13.91
CA PHE A 41 -16.78 10.27 15.18
C PHE A 41 -16.61 11.44 16.17
N ASN A 42 -17.48 12.46 16.13
CA ASN A 42 -17.38 13.65 16.99
C ASN A 42 -17.44 13.37 18.51
N ARG A 43 -17.87 12.16 18.91
CA ARG A 43 -17.87 11.67 20.30
C ARG A 43 -16.54 11.05 20.73
N PHE A 44 -15.59 10.95 19.80
CA PHE A 44 -14.28 10.37 19.99
C PHE A 44 -13.20 11.40 19.71
N THR A 45 -12.01 11.13 20.24
CA THR A 45 -10.80 11.90 19.92
C THR A 45 -10.40 11.69 18.45
N PHE A 46 -9.59 12.60 17.91
CA PHE A 46 -9.08 12.48 16.54
C PHE A 46 -8.27 11.19 16.36
N TYR A 47 -7.48 10.77 17.36
CA TYR A 47 -6.71 9.52 17.29
C TYR A 47 -7.63 8.28 17.25
N GLU A 48 -8.72 8.28 18.01
CA GLU A 48 -9.74 7.24 17.94
C GLU A 48 -10.48 7.26 16.59
N ALA A 49 -10.77 8.44 16.03
CA ALA A 49 -11.35 8.59 14.70
C ALA A 49 -10.43 8.03 13.59
N VAL A 50 -9.12 8.27 13.68
CA VAL A 50 -8.11 7.69 12.79
C VAL A 50 -8.08 6.17 12.91
N ALA A 51 -8.10 5.62 14.12
CA ALA A 51 -8.14 4.18 14.35
C ALA A 51 -9.40 3.53 13.77
N LYS A 52 -10.57 4.16 13.96
CA LYS A 52 -11.84 3.70 13.37
C LYS A 52 -11.81 3.75 11.85
N THR A 53 -11.30 4.83 11.27
CA THR A 53 -11.13 4.98 9.82
C THR A 53 -10.23 3.89 9.23
N LYS A 54 -9.11 3.58 9.91
CA LYS A 54 -8.22 2.48 9.53
C LYS A 54 -8.91 1.12 9.61
N SER A 55 -9.74 0.89 10.63
CA SER A 55 -10.42 -0.40 10.85
C SER A 55 -11.38 -0.79 9.72
N VAL A 56 -11.88 0.19 8.96
CA VAL A 56 -12.72 -0.04 7.77
C VAL A 56 -11.93 0.01 6.46
N GLY A 57 -10.59 -0.02 6.53
CA GLY A 57 -9.69 -0.13 5.37
C GLY A 57 -9.43 1.19 4.64
N LEU A 58 -9.82 2.34 5.19
CA LEU A 58 -9.63 3.64 4.55
C LEU A 58 -8.27 4.27 4.90
N LYS A 59 -7.74 5.02 3.94
CA LYS A 59 -6.42 5.68 4.01
C LYS A 59 -6.51 7.21 4.06
N TYR A 60 -7.71 7.76 3.99
CA TYR A 60 -7.95 9.19 3.95
C TYR A 60 -8.90 9.60 5.06
N ILE A 61 -8.68 10.79 5.62
CA ILE A 61 -9.56 11.39 6.61
C ILE A 61 -9.66 12.90 6.37
N GLU A 62 -10.86 13.44 6.53
CA GLU A 62 -11.15 14.86 6.60
C GLU A 62 -11.32 15.26 8.07
N ALA A 63 -10.57 16.26 8.51
CA ALA A 63 -10.62 16.77 9.87
C ALA A 63 -11.62 17.91 10.02
N TYR A 64 -12.23 18.06 11.20
CA TYR A 64 -13.03 19.23 11.53
C TYR A 64 -12.39 20.04 12.68
N PRO A 65 -12.59 21.37 12.73
CA PRO A 65 -12.03 22.22 13.79
C PRO A 65 -12.57 21.85 15.17
N GLY A 66 -11.68 21.73 16.16
CA GLY A 66 -12.05 21.65 17.58
C GLY A 66 -12.18 20.22 18.13
N GLN A 67 -11.89 19.18 17.33
CA GLN A 67 -11.85 17.81 17.84
C GLN A 67 -10.69 17.63 18.82
N LYS A 68 -10.93 17.02 20.00
CA LYS A 68 -9.83 16.69 20.93
C LYS A 68 -8.85 15.72 20.27
N ILE A 69 -7.55 15.97 20.39
CA ILE A 69 -6.53 15.17 19.69
C ILE A 69 -6.46 13.75 20.24
N SER A 70 -6.22 13.61 21.54
CA SER A 70 -6.25 12.34 22.27
C SER A 70 -6.34 12.60 23.78
N LYS A 71 -6.49 11.54 24.59
CA LYS A 71 -6.52 11.65 26.06
C LYS A 71 -5.19 12.16 26.63
N GLU A 72 -4.08 11.80 26.00
CA GLU A 72 -2.72 12.16 26.41
C GLU A 72 -2.38 13.64 26.16
N HIS A 73 -3.11 14.30 25.26
CA HIS A 73 -2.91 15.71 24.91
C HIS A 73 -3.84 16.66 25.68
N GLY A 74 -4.57 16.17 26.69
CA GLY A 74 -5.44 16.98 27.54
C GLY A 74 -6.56 17.67 26.75
N ASP A 75 -6.62 19.00 26.84
CA ASP A 75 -7.63 19.82 26.15
C ASP A 75 -7.18 20.34 24.78
N ALA A 76 -6.03 19.89 24.28
CA ALA A 76 -5.58 20.29 22.95
C ALA A 76 -6.52 19.78 21.86
N THR A 77 -6.91 20.69 20.98
CA THR A 77 -7.80 20.43 19.85
C THR A 77 -7.07 20.48 18.53
N LEU A 78 -7.57 19.71 17.57
CA LEU A 78 -7.15 19.75 16.19
C LEU A 78 -7.82 20.93 15.49
N ASP A 79 -7.10 22.05 15.40
CA ASP A 79 -7.54 23.21 14.64
C ASP A 79 -6.37 24.10 14.20
N HIS A 80 -6.68 25.12 13.40
CA HIS A 80 -5.69 26.02 12.79
C HIS A 80 -4.90 26.89 13.79
N ASN A 81 -5.25 26.88 15.09
CA ASN A 81 -4.50 27.54 16.16
C ASN A 81 -3.55 26.60 16.91
N MET A 82 -3.55 25.30 16.58
CA MET A 82 -2.65 24.34 17.22
C MET A 82 -1.17 24.67 16.97
N LEU A 83 -0.35 24.41 18.00
CA LEU A 83 1.10 24.66 17.98
C LEU A 83 1.80 23.84 16.88
N PRO A 84 2.86 24.38 16.23
CA PRO A 84 3.60 23.67 15.18
C PRO A 84 4.12 22.28 15.60
N GLU A 85 4.57 22.12 16.84
CA GLU A 85 5.09 20.86 17.35
C GLU A 85 4.00 19.79 17.39
N LEU A 86 2.77 20.20 17.74
CA LEU A 86 1.63 19.31 17.81
C LEU A 86 1.15 18.92 16.40
N ARG A 87 1.29 19.81 15.40
CA ARG A 87 1.03 19.50 13.99
C ARG A 87 1.91 18.34 13.52
N LEU A 88 3.21 18.41 13.85
CA LEU A 88 4.17 17.37 13.51
C LEU A 88 3.84 16.03 14.19
N GLN A 89 3.42 16.05 15.45
CA GLN A 89 3.01 14.83 16.16
C GLN A 89 1.79 14.17 15.50
N VAL A 90 0.79 14.96 15.10
CA VAL A 90 -0.38 14.46 14.38
C VAL A 90 0.01 13.90 13.01
N LEU A 91 0.89 14.58 12.27
CA LEU A 91 1.37 14.11 10.97
C LEU A 91 2.16 12.80 11.07
N GLU A 92 3.02 12.66 12.07
CA GLU A 92 3.77 11.42 12.29
C GLU A 92 2.81 10.28 12.69
N MET A 93 1.85 10.54 13.58
CA MET A 93 0.82 9.55 13.94
C MET A 93 0.02 9.09 12.71
N LEU A 94 -0.45 10.02 11.87
CA LEU A 94 -1.17 9.67 10.64
C LEU A 94 -0.31 8.80 9.72
N LYS A 95 0.97 9.15 9.55
CA LYS A 95 1.94 8.40 8.75
C LYS A 95 2.16 6.99 9.31
N GLU A 96 2.35 6.84 10.62
CA GLU A 96 2.48 5.55 11.30
C GLU A 96 1.22 4.69 11.13
N GLN A 97 0.04 5.33 11.12
CA GLN A 97 -1.22 4.63 10.89
C GLN A 97 -1.48 4.32 9.41
N GLY A 98 -0.74 4.93 8.48
CA GLY A 98 -0.95 4.79 7.04
C GLY A 98 -2.12 5.62 6.49
N LEU A 99 -2.48 6.71 7.18
CA LEU A 99 -3.54 7.63 6.77
C LEU A 99 -2.97 8.98 6.32
N LYS A 100 -3.72 9.66 5.44
CA LYS A 100 -3.44 11.01 4.97
C LYS A 100 -4.63 11.93 5.26
N LEU A 101 -4.35 13.12 5.79
CA LEU A 101 -5.32 14.22 5.81
C LEU A 101 -5.51 14.77 4.40
N VAL A 102 -6.76 14.83 3.94
CA VAL A 102 -7.08 15.30 2.57
C VAL A 102 -7.81 16.63 2.58
N ASN A 103 -8.75 16.79 3.50
CA ASN A 103 -9.59 17.97 3.62
C ASN A 103 -9.63 18.46 5.08
N TYR A 104 -10.05 19.71 5.28
CA TYR A 104 -10.32 20.27 6.60
C TYR A 104 -11.55 21.19 6.60
N GLY A 105 -12.53 20.86 7.43
CA GLY A 105 -13.75 21.65 7.61
C GLY A 105 -14.89 20.86 8.27
N VAL A 106 -16.10 21.43 8.35
CA VAL A 106 -16.47 22.76 7.85
C VAL A 106 -15.90 23.86 8.75
N VAL A 107 -15.01 24.70 8.23
CA VAL A 107 -14.34 25.78 8.99
C VAL A 107 -14.77 27.16 8.51
N GLY A 108 -14.86 28.14 9.43
CA GLY A 108 -15.18 29.52 9.07
C GLY A 108 -14.04 30.22 8.33
N LEU A 109 -14.38 30.97 7.29
CA LEU A 109 -13.47 31.88 6.56
C LEU A 109 -14.13 33.27 6.48
N PRO A 110 -13.90 34.16 7.46
CA PRO A 110 -14.49 35.50 7.46
C PRO A 110 -13.83 36.40 6.40
N ASN A 111 -14.41 37.58 6.15
CA ASN A 111 -13.78 38.63 5.33
C ASN A 111 -12.64 39.33 6.10
N ASN A 112 -11.69 38.54 6.59
CA ASN A 112 -10.51 38.95 7.34
C ASN A 112 -9.31 38.12 6.86
N GLU A 113 -8.33 38.78 6.26
CA GLU A 113 -7.18 38.11 5.66
C GLU A 113 -6.30 37.41 6.69
N GLY A 114 -6.11 38.01 7.88
CA GLY A 114 -5.30 37.40 8.94
C GLY A 114 -5.88 36.08 9.43
N GLU A 115 -7.20 36.05 9.68
CA GLU A 115 -7.89 34.83 10.12
C GLU A 115 -7.93 33.76 9.02
N CYS A 116 -8.20 34.14 7.76
CA CYS A 116 -8.11 33.21 6.65
C CYS A 116 -6.71 32.63 6.52
N ARG A 117 -5.66 33.46 6.61
CA ARG A 117 -4.26 33.00 6.49
C ARG A 117 -3.88 32.00 7.58
N LYS A 118 -4.44 32.06 8.80
CA LYS A 118 -4.22 31.00 9.81
C LYS A 118 -4.70 29.64 9.30
N VAL A 119 -5.90 29.60 8.71
CA VAL A 119 -6.48 28.37 8.13
C VAL A 119 -5.65 27.88 6.93
N PHE A 120 -5.28 28.76 6.01
CA PHE A 120 -4.47 28.39 4.84
C PHE A 120 -3.05 27.94 5.22
N ASN A 121 -2.41 28.58 6.20
CA ASN A 121 -1.12 28.14 6.73
C ASN A 121 -1.22 26.75 7.37
N PHE A 122 -2.26 26.53 8.19
CA PHE A 122 -2.53 25.22 8.77
C PHE A 122 -2.73 24.16 7.68
N ALA A 123 -3.56 24.45 6.68
CA ALA A 123 -3.80 23.53 5.57
C ALA A 123 -2.50 23.17 4.81
N ARG A 124 -1.66 24.15 4.52
CA ARG A 124 -0.33 23.94 3.92
C ARG A 124 0.54 23.05 4.80
N ASP A 125 0.67 23.38 6.08
CA ASP A 125 1.56 22.68 7.01
C ASP A 125 1.14 21.23 7.23
N MET A 126 -0.17 20.95 7.18
CA MET A 126 -0.74 19.61 7.35
C MET A 126 -0.89 18.83 6.03
N GLY A 127 -0.50 19.41 4.90
CA GLY A 127 -0.63 18.78 3.58
C GLY A 127 -2.07 18.60 3.09
N ILE A 128 -3.00 19.43 3.56
CA ILE A 128 -4.42 19.44 3.18
C ILE A 128 -4.57 20.03 1.78
N GLU A 129 -5.42 19.41 0.96
CA GLU A 129 -5.64 19.80 -0.43
C GLU A 129 -6.83 20.76 -0.58
N THR A 130 -7.87 20.57 0.23
CA THR A 130 -9.12 21.33 0.17
C THR A 130 -9.60 21.74 1.56
N ILE A 131 -9.88 23.03 1.73
CA ILE A 131 -10.58 23.57 2.90
C ILE A 131 -12.07 23.55 2.60
N VAL A 132 -12.87 22.95 3.48
CA VAL A 132 -14.34 22.93 3.38
C VAL A 132 -14.91 24.05 4.26
N SER A 133 -15.75 24.92 3.71
CA SER A 133 -16.19 26.15 4.39
C SER A 133 -17.59 26.60 3.98
N GLU A 134 -18.25 27.39 4.83
CA GLU A 134 -19.46 28.15 4.52
C GLU A 134 -19.17 29.66 4.79
N PRO A 135 -18.40 30.34 3.93
CA PRO A 135 -18.01 31.73 4.13
C PRO A 135 -19.14 32.71 3.78
N PRO A 136 -19.13 33.95 4.29
CA PRO A 136 -20.01 35.01 3.78
C PRO A 136 -19.61 35.43 2.34
N GLU A 137 -20.59 35.87 1.52
CA GLU A 137 -20.33 36.21 0.10
C GLU A 137 -19.24 37.29 -0.08
N ASP A 138 -19.14 38.24 0.87
CA ASP A 138 -18.17 39.33 0.82
C ASP A 138 -16.72 38.88 1.05
N ALA A 139 -16.50 37.70 1.63
CA ALA A 139 -15.18 37.10 1.80
C ALA A 139 -14.68 36.36 0.55
N ILE A 140 -15.56 36.00 -0.41
CA ILE A 140 -15.21 35.10 -1.53
C ILE A 140 -14.05 35.65 -2.37
N ALA A 141 -14.00 36.96 -2.61
CA ALA A 141 -12.91 37.57 -3.40
C ALA A 141 -11.55 37.48 -2.70
N LEU A 142 -11.52 37.65 -1.37
CA LEU A 142 -10.33 37.44 -0.55
C LEU A 142 -9.91 35.97 -0.58
N ILE A 143 -10.86 35.06 -0.38
CA ILE A 143 -10.62 33.61 -0.34
C ILE A 143 -10.08 33.11 -1.68
N ASP A 144 -10.64 33.55 -2.81
CA ASP A 144 -10.18 33.16 -4.16
C ASP A 144 -8.73 33.58 -4.41
N ARG A 145 -8.32 34.76 -3.93
CA ARG A 145 -6.94 35.23 -4.00
C ARG A 145 -6.01 34.36 -3.14
N LEU A 146 -6.41 34.01 -1.91
CA LEU A 146 -5.62 33.13 -1.04
C LEU A 146 -5.51 31.71 -1.61
N CYS A 147 -6.57 31.18 -2.22
CA CYS A 147 -6.51 29.90 -2.91
C CYS A 147 -5.44 29.87 -4.01
N GLN A 148 -5.36 30.94 -4.79
CA GLN A 148 -4.36 31.07 -5.86
C GLN A 148 -2.94 31.26 -5.33
N GLU A 149 -2.78 31.95 -4.20
CA GLU A 149 -1.50 32.15 -3.52
C GLU A 149 -0.97 30.84 -2.94
N TYR A 150 -1.80 30.14 -2.17
CA TYR A 150 -1.41 28.92 -1.45
C TYR A 150 -1.49 27.66 -2.30
N LYS A 151 -2.18 27.69 -3.45
CA LYS A 151 -2.51 26.52 -4.27
C LYS A 151 -3.33 25.47 -3.48
N ILE A 152 -4.25 25.96 -2.65
CA ILE A 152 -5.16 25.15 -1.83
C ILE A 152 -6.59 25.48 -2.25
N GLY A 153 -7.43 24.46 -2.40
CA GLY A 153 -8.82 24.64 -2.78
C GLY A 153 -9.72 25.07 -1.63
N VAL A 154 -10.81 25.78 -1.96
CA VAL A 154 -11.93 25.97 -1.03
C VAL A 154 -13.20 25.38 -1.65
N ALA A 155 -13.87 24.55 -0.85
CA ALA A 155 -15.10 23.86 -1.20
C ALA A 155 -16.24 24.40 -0.32
N ILE A 156 -17.19 25.08 -0.95
CA ILE A 156 -18.38 25.66 -0.32
C ILE A 156 -19.33 24.53 0.07
N HIS A 157 -19.56 24.36 1.37
CA HIS A 157 -20.42 23.32 1.92
C HIS A 157 -21.88 23.77 1.98
N ASN A 158 -22.81 22.87 1.62
CA ASN A 158 -24.24 23.14 1.64
C ASN A 158 -24.93 22.49 2.85
N HIS A 159 -25.43 23.26 3.81
CA HIS A 159 -26.30 22.74 4.89
C HIS A 159 -27.79 22.73 4.50
N PRO A 160 -28.68 22.00 5.20
CA PRO A 160 -30.09 21.90 4.82
C PRO A 160 -30.86 23.23 4.91
N ASN A 161 -31.83 23.44 4.00
CA ASN A 161 -32.70 24.62 3.96
C ASN A 161 -33.47 24.86 5.28
N PRO A 162 -33.37 26.03 5.92
CA PRO A 162 -32.67 27.24 5.46
C PRO A 162 -31.20 27.27 5.89
N SER A 163 -30.31 27.47 4.91
CA SER A 163 -28.91 27.87 5.10
C SER A 163 -28.53 28.81 3.95
N HIS A 164 -27.32 29.36 3.92
CA HIS A 164 -26.97 30.29 2.84
C HIS A 164 -26.73 29.56 1.50
N TYR A 165 -26.00 28.43 1.55
CA TYR A 165 -25.61 27.65 0.38
C TYR A 165 -26.42 26.36 0.16
N TRP A 166 -27.62 26.26 0.73
CA TRP A 166 -28.43 25.01 0.71
C TRP A 166 -28.77 24.46 -0.69
N ASN A 167 -28.71 25.28 -1.74
CA ASN A 167 -29.01 24.89 -3.12
C ASN A 167 -27.81 25.11 -4.06
N PRO A 168 -27.68 24.32 -5.14
CA PRO A 168 -26.53 24.41 -6.03
C PRO A 168 -26.42 25.73 -6.81
N ASP A 169 -27.52 26.49 -6.96
CA ASP A 169 -27.51 27.77 -7.69
C ASP A 169 -26.78 28.87 -6.91
N THR A 170 -26.91 28.88 -5.58
CA THR A 170 -26.15 29.80 -4.72
C THR A 170 -24.64 29.54 -4.81
N VAL A 171 -24.23 28.27 -4.85
CA VAL A 171 -22.83 27.88 -5.02
C VAL A 171 -22.31 28.27 -6.41
N MET A 172 -23.10 28.06 -7.46
CA MET A 172 -22.75 28.50 -8.82
C MET A 172 -22.53 30.02 -8.87
N LYS A 173 -23.45 30.80 -8.29
CA LYS A 173 -23.37 32.26 -8.25
C LYS A 173 -22.08 32.76 -7.61
N VAL A 174 -21.65 32.19 -6.48
CA VAL A 174 -20.38 32.60 -5.84
C VAL A 174 -19.14 32.13 -6.60
N CYS A 175 -19.26 31.10 -7.43
CA CYS A 175 -18.18 30.61 -8.29
C CYS A 175 -18.02 31.42 -9.59
N GLU A 176 -19.02 32.20 -10.00
CA GLU A 176 -18.97 32.99 -11.23
C GLU A 176 -17.81 33.99 -11.22
N GLY A 177 -16.99 33.94 -12.27
CA GLY A 177 -15.80 34.80 -12.39
C GLY A 177 -14.69 34.53 -11.37
N ARG A 178 -14.76 33.43 -10.60
CA ARG A 178 -13.70 33.00 -9.66
C ARG A 178 -12.80 31.94 -10.25
N SER A 179 -11.59 31.83 -9.73
CA SER A 179 -10.63 30.80 -10.14
C SER A 179 -11.23 29.39 -9.94
N PRO A 180 -10.72 28.36 -10.66
CA PRO A 180 -11.16 26.97 -10.44
C PRO A 180 -10.82 26.44 -9.04
N TRP A 181 -10.13 27.25 -8.21
CA TRP A 181 -9.82 26.84 -6.86
C TRP A 181 -11.02 26.86 -5.91
N ILE A 182 -12.05 27.64 -6.25
CA ILE A 182 -13.34 27.70 -5.56
C ILE A 182 -14.34 26.74 -6.23
N GLY A 183 -15.00 25.92 -5.44
CA GLY A 183 -16.10 25.05 -5.88
C GLY A 183 -16.94 24.58 -4.71
N ALA A 184 -17.65 23.47 -4.86
CA ALA A 184 -18.55 22.89 -3.87
C ALA A 184 -17.88 21.75 -3.09
N CYS A 185 -18.21 21.67 -1.80
CA CYS A 185 -18.25 20.41 -1.07
C CYS A 185 -19.70 19.92 -1.18
N ALA A 186 -19.95 19.00 -2.12
CA ALA A 186 -21.29 18.54 -2.42
C ALA A 186 -21.79 17.60 -1.29
N ASP A 187 -22.65 18.11 -0.41
CA ASP A 187 -23.36 17.27 0.55
C ASP A 187 -24.67 16.74 -0.05
N THR A 188 -24.67 15.46 -0.39
CA THR A 188 -25.81 14.79 -1.04
C THR A 188 -26.98 14.56 -0.08
N GLY A 189 -26.70 14.42 1.21
CA GLY A 189 -27.72 14.26 2.25
C GLY A 189 -28.44 15.58 2.51
N HIS A 190 -27.71 16.68 2.65
CA HIS A 190 -28.29 18.00 2.91
C HIS A 190 -29.13 18.52 1.73
N TRP A 191 -28.76 18.21 0.48
CA TRP A 191 -29.65 18.43 -0.67
C TRP A 191 -30.92 17.59 -0.56
N SER A 192 -30.79 16.30 -0.27
CA SER A 192 -31.94 15.40 -0.11
C SER A 192 -32.89 15.85 1.02
N ARG A 193 -32.36 16.27 2.18
CA ARG A 193 -33.11 16.89 3.29
C ARG A 193 -33.86 18.16 2.85
N SER A 194 -33.34 18.88 1.87
CA SER A 194 -33.90 20.12 1.34
C SER A 194 -34.84 19.92 0.14
N GLY A 195 -35.11 18.68 -0.25
CA GLY A 195 -35.92 18.36 -1.44
C GLY A 195 -35.21 18.68 -2.77
N VAL A 196 -33.89 18.89 -2.74
CA VAL A 196 -33.06 19.08 -3.94
C VAL A 196 -32.56 17.72 -4.41
N ASP A 197 -32.79 17.40 -5.69
CA ASP A 197 -32.27 16.15 -6.27
C ASP A 197 -30.74 16.20 -6.34
N PRO A 198 -30.02 15.34 -5.58
CA PRO A 198 -28.56 15.36 -5.57
C PRO A 198 -27.94 15.00 -6.93
N VAL A 199 -28.62 14.22 -7.78
CA VAL A 199 -28.13 13.88 -9.11
C VAL A 199 -28.09 15.11 -10.01
N GLU A 200 -29.17 15.89 -10.03
CA GLU A 200 -29.23 17.11 -10.84
C GLU A 200 -28.33 18.23 -10.27
N ALA A 201 -28.15 18.30 -8.95
CA ALA A 201 -27.19 19.21 -8.33
C ALA A 201 -25.74 18.88 -8.73
N VAL A 202 -25.34 17.61 -8.66
CA VAL A 202 -24.01 17.14 -9.10
C VAL A 202 -23.82 17.34 -10.60
N LYS A 203 -24.83 17.05 -11.41
CA LYS A 203 -24.81 17.31 -12.86
C LYS A 203 -24.57 18.77 -13.19
N LYS A 204 -25.24 19.69 -12.49
CA LYS A 204 -25.10 21.14 -12.67
C LYS A 204 -23.69 21.61 -12.30
N LEU A 205 -23.26 21.35 -11.06
CA LEU A 205 -21.98 21.83 -10.54
C LEU A 205 -20.80 21.17 -11.24
N GLY A 206 -20.90 19.88 -11.53
CA GLY A 206 -19.82 19.12 -12.11
C GLY A 206 -19.58 19.41 -13.59
N ARG A 207 -20.63 19.65 -14.40
CA ARG A 207 -20.48 20.18 -15.77
C ARG A 207 -19.79 21.54 -15.82
N ALA A 208 -19.91 22.33 -14.76
CA ALA A 208 -19.20 23.60 -14.62
C ALA A 208 -17.77 23.44 -14.07
N GLY A 209 -17.32 22.21 -13.77
CA GLY A 209 -16.02 21.94 -13.15
C GLY A 209 -15.92 22.46 -11.71
N ARG A 210 -17.05 22.54 -10.99
CA ARG A 210 -17.15 23.19 -9.67
C ARG A 210 -17.35 22.21 -8.52
N ILE A 211 -17.15 20.91 -8.67
CA ILE A 211 -17.13 19.99 -7.52
C ILE A 211 -15.67 19.78 -7.10
N ARG A 212 -15.35 20.00 -5.83
CA ARG A 212 -13.98 19.84 -5.27
C ARG A 212 -13.89 18.61 -4.38
N SER A 213 -14.91 18.40 -3.56
CA SER A 213 -15.05 17.27 -2.64
C SER A 213 -16.54 16.99 -2.41
N LEU A 214 -16.83 15.90 -1.70
CA LEU A 214 -18.18 15.54 -1.30
C LEU A 214 -18.21 15.22 0.19
N HIS A 215 -19.28 15.63 0.86
CA HIS A 215 -19.77 15.00 2.08
C HIS A 215 -20.85 14.02 1.64
N PHE A 216 -20.43 12.79 1.33
CA PHE A 216 -21.29 11.84 0.65
C PHE A 216 -22.17 11.10 1.66
N LYS A 217 -23.48 11.15 1.45
CA LYS A 217 -24.51 10.59 2.34
C LYS A 217 -25.62 9.94 1.53
N ASP A 218 -26.21 8.91 2.12
CA ASP A 218 -27.50 8.35 1.68
C ASP A 218 -28.45 8.36 2.87
N LEU A 219 -29.72 8.72 2.64
CA LEU A 219 -30.68 8.98 3.71
C LEU A 219 -31.84 8.00 3.66
N ASN A 220 -32.44 7.71 4.81
CA ASN A 220 -33.62 6.86 4.88
C ASN A 220 -34.83 7.44 4.11
N GLU A 221 -34.93 8.76 3.99
CA GLU A 221 -36.05 9.48 3.36
C GLU A 221 -35.57 10.69 2.54
N PHE A 222 -36.30 11.01 1.46
CA PHE A 222 -36.06 12.22 0.64
C PHE A 222 -37.04 13.34 1.01
N GLY A 223 -36.58 14.58 1.02
CA GLY A 223 -37.40 15.77 1.31
C GLY A 223 -37.77 15.95 2.78
N ASN A 224 -37.19 15.16 3.68
CA ASN A 224 -37.40 15.25 5.12
C ASN A 224 -36.14 15.79 5.82
N ARG A 225 -36.23 16.97 6.45
CA ARG A 225 -35.11 17.60 7.16
C ARG A 225 -34.56 16.74 8.31
N SER A 226 -35.40 15.90 8.91
CA SER A 226 -35.04 15.01 10.02
C SER A 226 -34.56 13.62 9.56
N ALA A 227 -34.48 13.37 8.25
CA ALA A 227 -33.97 12.12 7.72
C ALA A 227 -32.52 11.87 8.21
N HIS A 228 -32.26 10.64 8.61
CA HIS A 228 -30.96 10.21 9.10
C HIS A 228 -30.21 9.40 8.05
N ASP A 229 -28.90 9.29 8.25
CA ASP A 229 -28.03 8.59 7.34
C ASP A 229 -28.25 7.06 7.45
N VAL A 230 -28.10 6.38 6.31
CA VAL A 230 -28.18 4.92 6.19
C VAL A 230 -27.00 4.41 5.36
N ILE A 231 -26.79 3.08 5.38
CA ILE A 231 -25.78 2.44 4.54
C ILE A 231 -26.02 2.84 3.09
N TRP A 232 -24.97 3.30 2.40
CA TRP A 232 -25.11 3.79 1.04
C TRP A 232 -25.67 2.72 0.11
N GLY A 233 -26.58 3.14 -0.78
CA GLY A 233 -27.30 2.25 -1.68
C GLY A 233 -28.55 1.63 -1.08
N THR A 234 -28.85 1.89 0.19
CA THR A 234 -30.10 1.46 0.85
C THR A 234 -31.09 2.61 1.05
N GLY A 235 -30.68 3.86 0.79
CA GLY A 235 -31.47 5.05 1.04
C GLY A 235 -32.18 5.61 -0.19
N ALA A 236 -32.81 6.77 0.03
CA ALA A 236 -33.62 7.52 -0.92
C ALA A 236 -32.85 8.66 -1.60
N SER A 237 -31.56 8.86 -1.29
CA SER A 237 -30.74 9.96 -1.86
C SER A 237 -30.12 9.61 -3.22
N LYS A 238 -30.53 8.49 -3.84
CA LYS A 238 -30.07 8.05 -5.16
C LYS A 238 -28.54 7.91 -5.27
N ALA A 239 -27.87 7.45 -4.21
CA ALA A 239 -26.40 7.40 -4.12
C ALA A 239 -25.73 6.77 -5.36
N GLY A 240 -26.24 5.65 -5.87
CA GLY A 240 -25.70 4.98 -7.06
C GLY A 240 -25.76 5.83 -8.33
N ALA A 241 -26.86 6.57 -8.53
CA ALA A 241 -27.01 7.48 -9.68
C ALA A 241 -26.08 8.70 -9.56
N VAL A 242 -25.83 9.18 -8.34
CA VAL A 242 -24.85 10.26 -8.11
C VAL A 242 -23.44 9.79 -8.47
N LEU A 243 -23.02 8.59 -8.05
CA LEU A 243 -21.72 8.03 -8.45
C LEU A 243 -21.65 7.84 -9.97
N ALA A 244 -22.70 7.33 -10.62
CA ALA A 244 -22.73 7.19 -12.07
C ALA A 244 -22.53 8.53 -12.80
N GLU A 245 -23.18 9.60 -12.34
CA GLU A 245 -23.01 10.94 -12.91
C GLU A 245 -21.58 11.48 -12.69
N LEU A 246 -20.99 11.30 -11.50
CA LEU A 246 -19.59 11.70 -11.24
C LEU A 246 -18.60 10.92 -12.11
N ALA A 247 -18.87 9.65 -12.39
CA ALA A 247 -18.04 8.82 -13.26
C ALA A 247 -18.12 9.31 -14.72
N LEU A 248 -19.32 9.64 -15.21
CA LEU A 248 -19.52 10.24 -16.54
C LEU A 248 -18.76 11.56 -16.70
N GLN A 249 -18.71 12.36 -15.63
CA GLN A 249 -17.97 13.62 -15.60
C GLN A 249 -16.46 13.46 -15.38
N LYS A 250 -15.98 12.22 -15.18
CA LYS A 250 -14.59 11.90 -14.86
C LYS A 250 -14.08 12.66 -13.64
N PHE A 251 -14.92 12.81 -12.62
CA PHE A 251 -14.56 13.46 -11.37
C PHE A 251 -13.28 12.83 -10.77
N ASP A 252 -12.35 13.66 -10.29
CA ASP A 252 -11.16 13.29 -9.52
C ASP A 252 -11.18 14.11 -8.22
N GLY A 253 -11.40 13.46 -7.09
CA GLY A 253 -11.60 14.14 -5.84
C GLY A 253 -11.84 13.22 -4.65
N VAL A 254 -12.25 13.84 -3.54
CA VAL A 254 -12.43 13.18 -2.26
C VAL A 254 -13.91 12.98 -1.97
N PHE A 255 -14.26 11.76 -1.56
CA PHE A 255 -15.55 11.40 -0.97
C PHE A 255 -15.33 11.25 0.52
N SER A 256 -15.80 12.21 1.31
CA SER A 256 -15.78 12.13 2.77
C SER A 256 -17.08 11.49 3.25
N ILE A 257 -16.98 10.34 3.89
CA ILE A 257 -18.08 9.67 4.58
C ILE A 257 -18.38 10.49 5.83
N GLU A 258 -19.41 11.32 5.77
CA GLU A 258 -19.96 11.99 6.93
C GLU A 258 -21.23 11.24 7.36
N TYR A 259 -21.11 10.35 8.33
CA TYR A 259 -22.19 9.47 8.77
C TYR A 259 -22.77 9.93 10.10
N GLU A 260 -23.87 10.65 10.03
CA GLU A 260 -24.53 11.37 11.12
C GLU A 260 -25.62 10.53 11.83
N TYR A 261 -25.37 9.24 11.99
CA TYR A 261 -26.28 8.31 12.67
C TYR A 261 -25.51 7.26 13.46
N ASN A 262 -26.14 6.70 14.50
CA ASN A 262 -25.53 5.70 15.39
C ASN A 262 -24.12 6.10 15.89
N TRP A 263 -23.97 7.37 16.30
CA TRP A 263 -22.69 8.02 16.59
C TRP A 263 -21.70 7.26 17.48
N ASP A 264 -22.18 6.45 18.44
CA ASP A 264 -21.29 5.69 19.33
C ASP A 264 -20.76 4.41 18.70
N ASN A 265 -21.48 3.86 17.70
CA ASN A 265 -21.21 2.55 17.13
C ASN A 265 -21.45 2.47 15.62
N SER A 266 -21.13 3.53 14.87
CA SER A 266 -21.36 3.66 13.43
C SER A 266 -20.35 2.92 12.54
N VAL A 267 -19.32 2.30 13.12
CA VAL A 267 -18.25 1.60 12.36
C VAL A 267 -18.80 0.49 11.46
N PRO A 268 -19.75 -0.37 11.90
CA PRO A 268 -20.34 -1.39 11.04
C PRO A 268 -21.08 -0.80 9.83
N GLU A 269 -21.84 0.28 10.01
CA GLU A 269 -22.56 0.93 8.91
C GLU A 269 -21.59 1.63 7.94
N ILE A 270 -20.57 2.31 8.47
CA ILE A 270 -19.51 2.92 7.65
C ILE A 270 -18.78 1.83 6.85
N ALA A 271 -18.48 0.66 7.43
CA ALA A 271 -17.91 -0.46 6.69
C ALA A 271 -18.82 -0.90 5.53
N GLY A 272 -20.14 -0.97 5.77
CA GLY A 272 -21.12 -1.22 4.71
C GLY A 272 -21.11 -0.18 3.59
N CYS A 273 -20.96 1.11 3.93
CA CYS A 273 -20.81 2.19 2.94
C CYS A 273 -19.53 2.03 2.11
N VAL A 274 -18.40 1.69 2.75
CA VAL A 274 -17.11 1.44 2.09
C VAL A 274 -17.21 0.29 1.10
N ASP A 275 -17.78 -0.84 1.52
CA ASP A 275 -17.96 -2.01 0.68
C ASP A 275 -18.85 -1.70 -0.54
N TRP A 276 -19.97 -1.01 -0.32
CA TRP A 276 -20.86 -0.59 -1.39
C TRP A 276 -20.19 0.39 -2.36
N PHE A 277 -19.44 1.37 -1.86
CA PHE A 277 -18.74 2.36 -2.69
C PHE A 277 -17.72 1.70 -3.61
N HIS A 278 -16.86 0.83 -3.07
CA HIS A 278 -15.81 0.22 -3.88
C HIS A 278 -16.36 -0.71 -4.96
N ARG A 279 -17.44 -1.45 -4.66
CA ARG A 279 -18.14 -2.28 -5.66
C ARG A 279 -18.79 -1.43 -6.74
N THR A 280 -19.50 -0.38 -6.35
CA THR A 280 -20.14 0.54 -7.31
C THR A 280 -19.09 1.25 -8.18
N ALA A 281 -17.96 1.67 -7.61
CA ALA A 281 -16.85 2.26 -8.36
C ALA A 281 -16.19 1.25 -9.32
N SER A 282 -16.18 -0.04 -8.97
CA SER A 282 -15.75 -1.14 -9.85
C SER A 282 -16.70 -1.33 -11.02
N ASP A 283 -18.00 -1.43 -10.75
CA ASP A 283 -19.04 -1.58 -11.78
C ASP A 283 -19.06 -0.40 -12.76
N LEU A 284 -18.74 0.81 -12.28
CA LEU A 284 -18.61 2.02 -13.10
C LEU A 284 -17.28 2.13 -13.86
N GLY A 285 -16.36 1.18 -13.70
CA GLY A 285 -15.05 1.18 -14.37
C GLY A 285 -14.08 2.26 -13.88
N VAL A 286 -14.31 2.80 -12.67
CA VAL A 286 -13.45 3.82 -12.04
C VAL A 286 -12.40 3.17 -11.12
N SER A 287 -12.72 2.01 -10.56
CA SER A 287 -11.78 1.23 -9.75
C SER A 287 -10.77 0.49 -10.62
N LYS A 288 -9.56 0.30 -10.09
CA LYS A 288 -8.57 -0.63 -10.65
C LYS A 288 -8.80 -2.08 -10.19
N TRP A 289 -9.77 -2.28 -9.30
CA TRP A 289 -10.15 -3.58 -8.73
C TRP A 289 -11.45 -4.06 -9.35
N ASP A 290 -11.45 -5.30 -9.83
CA ASP A 290 -12.63 -6.05 -10.23
C ASP A 290 -13.10 -6.88 -9.03
N TYR A 291 -14.32 -6.63 -8.54
CA TYR A 291 -14.91 -7.44 -7.46
C TYR A 291 -15.48 -8.74 -8.02
N LEU A 292 -14.99 -9.88 -7.52
CA LEU A 292 -15.35 -11.20 -8.01
C LEU A 292 -16.54 -11.81 -7.25
N PHE A 293 -16.96 -11.21 -6.14
CA PHE A 293 -18.07 -11.65 -5.31
C PHE A 293 -18.89 -10.47 -4.78
N ASP A 294 -20.20 -10.56 -4.91
CA ASP A 294 -21.15 -9.46 -4.62
C ASP A 294 -21.87 -9.62 -3.27
N GLY A 295 -21.54 -10.64 -2.46
CA GLY A 295 -22.19 -10.89 -1.17
C GLY A 295 -23.61 -11.43 -1.25
N LYS A 296 -24.23 -11.55 -2.44
CA LYS A 296 -25.64 -11.93 -2.58
C LYS A 296 -25.80 -13.38 -3.03
N GLY A 297 -24.94 -13.83 -3.94
CA GLY A 297 -24.99 -15.18 -4.50
C GLY A 297 -23.64 -15.63 -5.04
N LEU A 298 -23.57 -16.89 -5.47
CA LEU A 298 -22.33 -17.43 -6.04
C LEU A 298 -22.02 -16.83 -7.42
N GLY A 299 -23.00 -16.32 -8.17
CA GLY A 299 -22.75 -15.63 -9.44
C GLY A 299 -21.90 -16.47 -10.41
N ALA A 300 -20.71 -15.97 -10.75
CA ALA A 300 -19.75 -16.66 -11.63
C ALA A 300 -18.92 -17.76 -10.93
N TRP A 301 -19.16 -18.05 -9.65
CA TRP A 301 -18.52 -19.13 -8.90
C TRP A 301 -19.29 -20.44 -9.08
N ASP A 302 -18.61 -21.47 -9.58
CA ASP A 302 -19.18 -22.79 -9.89
C ASP A 302 -18.49 -23.88 -9.05
N GLY A 303 -19.28 -24.67 -8.33
CA GLY A 303 -18.81 -25.69 -7.40
C GLY A 303 -19.95 -26.59 -6.93
N ASP A 304 -19.62 -27.57 -6.07
CA ASP A 304 -20.62 -28.47 -5.49
C ASP A 304 -21.55 -27.72 -4.52
N LEU A 305 -22.76 -27.40 -4.98
CA LEU A 305 -23.77 -26.65 -4.21
C LEU A 305 -24.27 -27.38 -2.96
N ARG A 306 -23.92 -28.66 -2.78
CA ARG A 306 -24.15 -29.34 -1.49
C ARG A 306 -23.24 -28.79 -0.39
N LEU A 307 -22.06 -28.28 -0.76
CA LEU A 307 -20.99 -27.88 0.15
C LEU A 307 -20.74 -26.37 0.15
N TRP A 308 -21.10 -25.68 -0.93
CA TRP A 308 -20.91 -24.24 -1.09
C TRP A 308 -22.24 -23.48 -1.03
N SER A 309 -22.26 -22.41 -0.24
CA SER A 309 -23.41 -21.51 -0.10
C SER A 309 -22.96 -20.08 0.15
N VAL A 310 -23.89 -19.13 0.09
CA VAL A 310 -23.68 -17.77 0.61
C VAL A 310 -24.47 -17.63 1.90
N LYS A 311 -23.81 -17.24 2.99
CA LYS A 311 -24.44 -16.94 4.28
C LYS A 311 -23.93 -15.59 4.77
N ASP A 312 -24.80 -14.71 5.23
CA ASP A 312 -24.44 -13.41 5.83
C ASP A 312 -23.43 -12.58 5.00
N GLY A 313 -23.60 -12.57 3.69
CA GLY A 313 -22.72 -11.81 2.79
C GLY A 313 -21.38 -12.47 2.48
N VAL A 314 -21.14 -13.72 2.87
CA VAL A 314 -19.88 -14.44 2.68
C VAL A 314 -20.08 -15.76 1.93
N ILE A 315 -19.10 -16.16 1.11
CA ILE A 315 -19.04 -17.50 0.53
C ILE A 315 -18.63 -18.45 1.65
N ARG A 316 -19.45 -19.47 1.93
CA ARG A 316 -19.17 -20.49 2.95
C ARG A 316 -19.02 -21.86 2.28
N GLY A 317 -17.87 -22.47 2.51
CA GLY A 317 -17.61 -23.88 2.25
C GLY A 317 -17.76 -24.68 3.54
N GLU A 318 -18.55 -25.75 3.53
CA GLU A 318 -18.88 -26.53 4.72
C GLU A 318 -18.97 -28.02 4.38
N THR A 319 -18.27 -28.85 5.15
CA THR A 319 -18.41 -30.31 5.13
C THR A 319 -18.88 -30.80 6.49
N THR A 320 -19.75 -31.82 6.50
CA THR A 320 -20.21 -32.49 7.73
C THR A 320 -20.00 -34.01 7.59
N PRO A 321 -20.12 -34.80 8.67
CA PRO A 321 -20.07 -36.25 8.56
C PRO A 321 -21.12 -36.82 7.59
N GLU A 322 -22.30 -36.20 7.52
CA GLU A 322 -23.41 -36.59 6.64
C GLU A 322 -23.22 -36.08 5.21
N ASN A 323 -22.48 -34.99 5.04
CA ASN A 323 -22.21 -34.37 3.74
C ASN A 323 -20.71 -34.11 3.56
N PRO A 324 -19.89 -35.17 3.41
CA PRO A 324 -18.45 -35.03 3.24
C PRO A 324 -18.07 -34.63 1.82
N ALA A 325 -16.89 -34.02 1.68
CA ALA A 325 -16.23 -33.88 0.39
C ALA A 325 -15.72 -35.24 -0.11
N ARG A 326 -15.96 -35.55 -1.39
CA ARG A 326 -15.54 -36.82 -2.03
C ARG A 326 -14.21 -36.65 -2.77
N GLY A 327 -13.18 -36.29 -2.02
CA GLY A 327 -11.92 -35.74 -2.55
C GLY A 327 -11.92 -34.20 -2.55
N ASN A 328 -10.73 -33.59 -2.62
CA ASN A 328 -10.56 -32.13 -2.62
C ASN A 328 -11.42 -31.52 -3.71
N THR A 329 -12.27 -30.56 -3.35
CA THR A 329 -13.21 -29.94 -4.28
C THR A 329 -13.06 -28.43 -4.27
N PHE A 330 -13.32 -27.80 -5.42
CA PHE A 330 -13.04 -26.38 -5.60
C PHE A 330 -14.28 -25.62 -6.03
N LEU A 331 -14.47 -24.42 -5.47
CA LEU A 331 -15.38 -23.42 -6.02
C LEU A 331 -14.60 -22.58 -7.04
N VAL A 332 -14.86 -22.82 -8.32
CA VAL A 332 -14.08 -22.30 -9.43
C VAL A 332 -14.70 -21.02 -9.97
N TYR A 333 -13.90 -19.96 -10.10
CA TYR A 333 -14.38 -18.72 -10.71
C TYR A 333 -14.41 -18.85 -12.24
N ARG A 334 -15.60 -18.66 -12.82
CA ARG A 334 -15.87 -18.79 -14.27
C ARG A 334 -15.76 -17.49 -15.05
N GLY A 335 -15.54 -16.35 -14.39
CA GLY A 335 -15.41 -15.05 -15.05
C GLY A 335 -14.08 -14.84 -15.80
N GLY A 336 -13.20 -15.84 -15.84
CA GLY A 336 -12.02 -15.89 -16.71
C GLY A 336 -10.72 -16.25 -16.00
N ALA A 337 -9.67 -16.36 -16.80
CA ALA A 337 -8.32 -16.67 -16.32
C ALA A 337 -7.48 -15.40 -16.06
N PHE A 338 -6.53 -15.53 -15.14
CA PHE A 338 -5.67 -14.45 -14.68
C PHE A 338 -4.20 -14.82 -14.89
N GLY A 339 -3.43 -13.87 -15.44
CA GLY A 339 -2.00 -13.99 -15.68
C GLY A 339 -1.23 -13.20 -14.62
N ASP A 340 -0.89 -11.95 -14.93
CA ASP A 340 -0.33 -11.00 -13.98
C ASP A 340 -1.47 -10.25 -13.25
N PHE A 341 -1.49 -10.35 -11.93
CA PHE A 341 -2.55 -9.78 -11.11
C PHE A 341 -2.11 -9.58 -9.65
N HIS A 342 -2.87 -8.76 -8.95
CA HIS A 342 -2.91 -8.69 -7.50
C HIS A 342 -4.32 -9.10 -7.06
N LEU A 343 -4.42 -10.23 -6.36
CA LEU A 343 -5.65 -10.74 -5.76
C LEU A 343 -5.65 -10.34 -4.29
N ASN A 344 -6.74 -9.73 -3.85
CA ASN A 344 -6.99 -9.41 -2.45
C ASN A 344 -8.31 -10.06 -2.03
N LEU A 345 -8.32 -10.72 -0.87
CA LEU A 345 -9.51 -11.33 -0.31
C LEU A 345 -9.38 -11.49 1.19
N LYS A 346 -10.51 -11.70 1.86
CA LYS A 346 -10.53 -12.07 3.27
C LYS A 346 -11.03 -13.49 3.44
N PHE A 347 -10.43 -14.22 4.37
CA PHE A 347 -10.85 -15.56 4.75
C PHE A 347 -10.96 -15.71 6.27
N ARG A 348 -11.75 -16.67 6.69
CA ARG A 348 -11.85 -17.17 8.06
C ARG A 348 -12.01 -18.68 7.98
N ILE A 349 -11.21 -19.43 8.72
CA ILE A 349 -11.34 -20.88 8.82
C ILE A 349 -11.57 -21.28 10.28
N LEU A 350 -12.66 -22.03 10.52
CA LEU A 350 -13.04 -22.45 11.87
C LEU A 350 -12.43 -23.81 12.24
N SER A 351 -12.33 -24.69 11.25
CA SER A 351 -11.72 -26.02 11.35
C SER A 351 -11.30 -26.51 9.97
N GLY A 352 -10.34 -27.43 9.92
CA GLY A 352 -9.88 -28.08 8.69
C GLY A 352 -8.74 -27.35 7.97
N ASN A 353 -8.63 -27.62 6.67
CA ASN A 353 -7.59 -27.14 5.78
C ASN A 353 -8.23 -26.70 4.45
N SER A 354 -7.76 -25.61 3.87
CA SER A 354 -8.30 -24.99 2.67
C SER A 354 -7.17 -24.28 1.91
N GLY A 355 -7.52 -23.58 0.85
CA GLY A 355 -6.57 -22.83 0.07
C GLY A 355 -7.23 -21.99 -1.02
N VAL A 356 -6.48 -21.00 -1.47
CA VAL A 356 -6.84 -20.13 -2.60
C VAL A 356 -5.99 -20.52 -3.79
N GLN A 357 -6.63 -21.14 -4.77
CA GLN A 357 -6.01 -21.53 -6.04
C GLN A 357 -5.83 -20.33 -6.95
N TYR A 358 -4.66 -20.24 -7.59
CA TYR A 358 -4.41 -19.24 -8.62
C TYR A 358 -3.45 -19.70 -9.70
N ARG A 359 -3.65 -19.14 -10.91
CA ARG A 359 -3.01 -19.60 -12.15
C ARG A 359 -3.16 -21.11 -12.39
N SER A 360 -4.20 -21.69 -11.83
CA SER A 360 -4.42 -23.13 -11.78
C SER A 360 -5.21 -23.62 -13.00
N LYS A 361 -5.25 -24.93 -13.21
CA LYS A 361 -5.97 -25.59 -14.30
C LYS A 361 -7.02 -26.53 -13.72
N GLU A 362 -8.22 -26.53 -14.27
CA GLU A 362 -9.23 -27.54 -13.96
C GLU A 362 -9.06 -28.74 -14.91
N PHE A 363 -8.92 -29.93 -14.34
CA PHE A 363 -8.63 -31.16 -15.08
C PHE A 363 -9.75 -32.19 -15.01
N ASP A 364 -10.65 -32.01 -14.04
CA ASP A 364 -11.92 -32.71 -13.90
C ASP A 364 -12.88 -31.77 -13.17
N LYS A 365 -14.18 -32.04 -13.22
CA LYS A 365 -15.21 -31.14 -12.68
C LYS A 365 -14.94 -30.81 -11.21
N TRP A 366 -14.65 -29.54 -10.95
CA TRP A 366 -14.29 -29.00 -9.63
C TRP A 366 -13.05 -29.67 -9.02
N ARG A 367 -12.10 -30.08 -9.87
CA ARG A 367 -10.79 -30.63 -9.50
C ARG A 367 -9.72 -29.83 -10.23
N ILE A 368 -8.82 -29.22 -9.46
CA ILE A 368 -7.84 -28.26 -9.96
C ILE A 368 -6.43 -28.66 -9.57
N SER A 369 -5.44 -28.30 -10.39
CA SER A 369 -4.03 -28.25 -10.00
C SER A 369 -3.35 -26.93 -10.31
N GLY A 370 -2.35 -26.60 -9.51
CA GLY A 370 -1.54 -25.39 -9.63
C GLY A 370 -1.32 -24.75 -8.27
N TYR A 371 -0.78 -23.52 -8.27
CA TYR A 371 -0.46 -22.80 -7.05
C TYR A 371 -1.67 -22.62 -6.13
N GLN A 372 -1.40 -22.81 -4.83
CA GLN A 372 -2.31 -22.67 -3.71
C GLN A 372 -1.67 -21.79 -2.64
N ALA A 373 -2.32 -20.66 -2.32
CA ALA A 373 -2.05 -19.98 -1.05
C ALA A 373 -2.79 -20.72 0.06
N GLU A 374 -2.05 -21.23 1.04
CA GLU A 374 -2.63 -22.10 2.06
C GLU A 374 -3.56 -21.36 3.03
N VAL A 375 -4.73 -21.93 3.32
CA VAL A 375 -5.65 -21.45 4.36
C VAL A 375 -5.80 -22.51 5.45
N GLU A 376 -5.26 -22.25 6.62
CA GLU A 376 -5.37 -23.15 7.77
C GLU A 376 -5.41 -22.38 9.10
N ASN A 377 -5.90 -23.03 10.16
CA ASN A 377 -5.88 -22.47 11.51
C ASN A 377 -4.63 -22.86 12.29
N ASN A 378 -3.45 -22.61 11.71
CA ASN A 378 -2.16 -22.95 12.33
C ASN A 378 -1.17 -21.77 12.22
N PRO A 379 -1.03 -20.96 13.29
CA PRO A 379 -0.04 -19.90 13.33
C PRO A 379 1.38 -20.42 13.10
N GLY A 380 2.09 -19.80 12.16
CA GLY A 380 3.46 -20.14 11.79
C GLY A 380 3.56 -20.85 10.44
N THR A 381 2.51 -21.55 10.01
CA THR A 381 2.49 -22.26 8.73
C THR A 381 1.48 -21.66 7.75
N VAL A 382 0.35 -21.11 8.21
CA VAL A 382 -0.61 -20.44 7.32
C VAL A 382 0.06 -19.36 6.46
N GLY A 383 -0.24 -19.37 5.15
CA GLY A 383 0.40 -18.51 4.15
C GLY A 383 1.63 -19.08 3.44
N PHE A 384 1.91 -20.38 3.58
CA PHE A 384 2.86 -21.08 2.71
C PHE A 384 2.30 -21.29 1.29
N LEU A 385 3.17 -21.66 0.35
CA LEU A 385 2.80 -21.97 -1.03
C LEU A 385 2.88 -23.48 -1.32
N TYR A 386 1.75 -24.04 -1.74
CA TYR A 386 1.63 -25.40 -2.27
C TYR A 386 1.32 -25.39 -3.77
N ASP A 387 1.67 -26.44 -4.49
CA ASP A 387 1.30 -26.67 -5.88
C ASP A 387 0.38 -27.90 -5.95
N GLU A 388 -0.92 -27.65 -5.80
CA GLU A 388 -1.97 -28.66 -5.67
C GLU A 388 -1.99 -29.59 -6.87
N GLY A 389 -2.00 -30.91 -6.62
CA GLY A 389 -1.93 -31.93 -7.66
C GLY A 389 -0.69 -31.87 -8.56
N GLY A 390 0.30 -31.04 -8.22
CA GLY A 390 1.50 -30.74 -9.00
C GLY A 390 2.78 -31.04 -8.23
N ARG A 391 3.65 -30.03 -8.10
CA ARG A 391 4.98 -30.13 -7.48
C ARG A 391 4.93 -30.15 -5.95
N ALA A 392 3.74 -30.23 -5.36
CA ALA A 392 3.48 -30.26 -3.92
C ALA A 392 4.06 -29.04 -3.20
N TRP A 393 4.71 -29.23 -2.05
CA TRP A 393 5.22 -28.13 -1.22
C TRP A 393 6.27 -27.30 -1.97
N LEU A 394 6.04 -25.99 -2.11
CA LEU A 394 6.97 -25.09 -2.81
C LEU A 394 7.74 -24.18 -1.85
N VAL A 395 7.05 -23.40 -1.01
CA VAL A 395 7.70 -22.35 -0.20
C VAL A 395 7.12 -22.29 1.19
N ASN A 396 7.96 -22.31 2.22
CA ASN A 396 7.52 -22.15 3.61
C ASN A 396 7.31 -20.68 3.98
N VAL A 397 6.59 -20.45 5.08
CA VAL A 397 6.49 -19.12 5.67
C VAL A 397 7.87 -18.60 6.07
N GLY A 398 8.21 -17.40 5.59
CA GLY A 398 9.47 -16.68 5.80
C GLY A 398 10.48 -16.85 4.67
N ASP A 399 10.30 -17.81 3.75
CA ASP A 399 11.29 -18.12 2.72
C ASP A 399 11.19 -17.23 1.47
N LEU A 400 12.36 -16.94 0.91
CA LEU A 400 12.53 -16.58 -0.50
C LEU A 400 13.09 -17.80 -1.24
N MET A 401 12.28 -18.38 -2.12
CA MET A 401 12.59 -19.56 -2.91
C MET A 401 12.90 -19.19 -4.36
N VAL A 402 13.88 -19.86 -4.96
CA VAL A 402 14.06 -19.90 -6.41
C VAL A 402 13.89 -21.33 -6.86
N ILE A 403 12.99 -21.53 -7.83
CA ILE A 403 12.92 -22.77 -8.59
C ILE A 403 13.57 -22.50 -9.94
N ASP A 404 14.59 -23.28 -10.29
CA ASP A 404 15.29 -23.10 -11.56
C ASP A 404 14.55 -23.76 -12.74
N GLU A 405 15.11 -23.63 -13.96
CA GLU A 405 14.49 -24.18 -15.17
C GLU A 405 14.40 -25.70 -15.19
N ALA A 406 15.15 -26.40 -14.31
CA ALA A 406 15.09 -27.85 -14.14
C ALA A 406 14.10 -28.28 -13.04
N GLY A 407 13.49 -27.32 -12.33
CA GLY A 407 12.56 -27.58 -11.23
C GLY A 407 13.24 -27.77 -9.87
N GLU A 408 14.54 -27.50 -9.75
CA GLU A 408 15.26 -27.60 -8.47
C GLU A 408 14.88 -26.45 -7.53
N LYS A 409 14.48 -26.80 -6.31
CA LYS A 409 13.95 -25.86 -5.31
C LYS A 409 15.07 -25.45 -4.36
N VAL A 410 15.48 -24.18 -4.40
CA VAL A 410 16.55 -23.66 -3.54
C VAL A 410 16.08 -22.44 -2.75
N VAL A 411 16.13 -22.53 -1.43
CA VAL A 411 15.94 -21.36 -0.56
C VAL A 411 17.15 -20.45 -0.71
N ARG A 412 16.93 -19.22 -1.18
CA ARG A 412 17.99 -18.24 -1.49
C ARG A 412 18.02 -17.08 -0.51
N GLY A 413 17.01 -16.94 0.34
CA GLY A 413 16.96 -15.89 1.34
C GLY A 413 15.72 -16.01 2.21
N ARG A 414 15.44 -14.94 2.95
CA ARG A 414 14.25 -14.83 3.80
C ARG A 414 13.56 -13.50 3.52
N VAL A 415 12.23 -13.54 3.47
CA VAL A 415 11.39 -12.33 3.45
C VAL A 415 11.00 -11.90 4.85
N ASN A 416 10.89 -12.86 5.78
CA ASN A 416 10.60 -12.60 7.19
C ASN A 416 11.12 -13.73 8.08
N ASP A 417 11.20 -13.46 9.37
CA ASP A 417 11.42 -14.49 10.39
C ASP A 417 10.07 -15.06 10.87
N GLN A 418 9.88 -16.36 10.73
CA GLN A 418 8.62 -17.03 11.06
C GLN A 418 8.23 -16.87 12.54
N LYS A 419 9.19 -16.93 13.47
CA LYS A 419 8.91 -16.79 14.90
C LYS A 419 8.49 -15.36 15.21
N GLN A 420 9.16 -14.39 14.58
CA GLN A 420 8.80 -12.98 14.70
C GLN A 420 7.41 -12.71 14.11
N LEU A 421 7.07 -13.27 12.95
CA LEU A 421 5.72 -13.17 12.39
C LEU A 421 4.64 -13.64 13.36
N VAL A 422 4.84 -14.80 13.98
CA VAL A 422 3.92 -15.34 14.99
C VAL A 422 3.82 -14.39 16.19
N ALA A 423 4.95 -13.89 16.69
CA ALA A 423 4.99 -12.95 17.81
C ALA A 423 4.28 -11.62 17.48
N ASP A 424 4.36 -11.17 16.22
CA ASP A 424 3.74 -9.94 15.74
C ASP A 424 2.25 -10.11 15.39
N GLY A 425 1.70 -11.33 15.53
CA GLY A 425 0.28 -11.58 15.29
C GLY A 425 -0.12 -11.51 13.82
N TYR A 426 0.74 -11.99 12.91
CA TYR A 426 0.48 -11.96 11.47
C TYR A 426 -0.78 -12.73 11.04
N TYR A 427 -1.28 -13.64 11.89
CA TYR A 427 -2.51 -14.41 11.70
C TYR A 427 -3.44 -14.26 12.92
N LYS A 428 -4.74 -14.17 12.66
CA LYS A 428 -5.80 -14.04 13.66
C LYS A 428 -6.60 -15.35 13.71
N GLU A 429 -6.44 -16.10 14.79
CA GLU A 429 -7.04 -17.42 14.93
C GLU A 429 -8.58 -17.38 14.83
N LYS A 430 -9.16 -18.16 13.91
CA LYS A 430 -10.62 -18.27 13.66
C LYS A 430 -11.34 -16.94 13.36
N ASP A 431 -10.59 -15.89 13.05
CA ASP A 431 -11.11 -14.57 12.70
C ASP A 431 -10.79 -14.25 11.23
N TRP A 432 -11.22 -13.08 10.78
CA TRP A 432 -10.96 -12.59 9.44
C TRP A 432 -9.50 -12.21 9.24
N ASN A 433 -8.89 -12.87 8.27
CA ASN A 433 -7.53 -12.63 7.80
C ASN A 433 -7.57 -12.16 6.34
N GLU A 434 -6.71 -11.23 5.98
CA GLU A 434 -6.62 -10.67 4.63
C GLU A 434 -5.40 -11.23 3.90
N TYR A 435 -5.63 -11.78 2.70
CA TYR A 435 -4.57 -12.15 1.76
C TYR A 435 -4.35 -11.05 0.73
N ASP A 436 -3.09 -10.76 0.44
CA ASP A 436 -2.66 -10.21 -0.84
C ASP A 436 -1.77 -11.23 -1.56
N ILE A 437 -2.18 -11.65 -2.76
CA ILE A 437 -1.44 -12.56 -3.62
C ILE A 437 -1.07 -11.79 -4.88
N ILE A 438 0.23 -11.58 -5.07
CA ILE A 438 0.77 -10.76 -6.16
C ILE A 438 1.54 -11.68 -7.10
N CYS A 439 1.18 -11.67 -8.37
CA CYS A 439 1.77 -12.50 -9.40
C CYS A 439 2.17 -11.62 -10.59
N GLN A 440 3.47 -11.58 -10.90
CA GLN A 440 4.03 -10.82 -12.02
C GLN A 440 5.09 -11.65 -12.74
N GLY A 441 4.81 -12.14 -13.95
CA GLY A 441 5.70 -13.07 -14.65
C GLY A 441 6.00 -14.31 -13.81
N ASN A 442 7.28 -14.60 -13.58
CA ASN A 442 7.77 -15.67 -12.71
C ASN A 442 7.79 -15.35 -11.20
N HIS A 443 7.45 -14.13 -10.78
CA HIS A 443 7.54 -13.67 -9.41
C HIS A 443 6.18 -13.74 -8.70
N LEU A 444 6.09 -14.56 -7.66
CA LEU A 444 4.90 -14.74 -6.82
C LEU A 444 5.20 -14.31 -5.38
N GLN A 445 4.30 -13.54 -4.77
CA GLN A 445 4.41 -13.08 -3.38
C GLN A 445 3.08 -13.27 -2.66
N HIS A 446 3.11 -13.71 -1.40
CA HIS A 446 1.96 -13.72 -0.51
C HIS A 446 2.19 -12.77 0.68
N PHE A 447 1.12 -12.07 1.06
CA PHE A 447 1.06 -11.31 2.29
C PHE A 447 -0.20 -11.71 3.06
N LEU A 448 -0.07 -11.87 4.37
CA LEU A 448 -1.16 -12.16 5.28
C LEU A 448 -1.25 -11.02 6.30
N ASN A 449 -2.39 -10.33 6.34
CA ASN A 449 -2.62 -9.14 7.17
C ASN A 449 -1.49 -8.07 7.03
N GLY A 450 -0.95 -7.93 5.82
CA GLY A 450 0.14 -6.99 5.52
C GLY A 450 1.56 -7.52 5.78
N TYR A 451 1.73 -8.71 6.36
CA TYR A 451 3.02 -9.34 6.55
C TYR A 451 3.36 -10.26 5.39
N GLN A 452 4.52 -10.07 4.77
CA GLN A 452 4.95 -10.95 3.68
C GLN A 452 5.28 -12.35 4.21
N THR A 453 4.52 -13.36 3.77
CA THR A 453 4.68 -14.73 4.26
C THR A 453 5.63 -15.53 3.38
N MET A 454 5.68 -15.28 2.07
CA MET A 454 6.59 -16.01 1.18
C MET A 454 6.90 -15.21 -0.09
N GLU A 455 8.00 -15.56 -0.75
CA GLU A 455 8.35 -15.08 -2.09
C GLU A 455 8.96 -16.20 -2.94
N LEU A 456 8.54 -16.27 -4.20
CA LEU A 456 8.98 -17.28 -5.16
C LEU A 456 9.35 -16.64 -6.49
N LEU A 457 10.51 -17.04 -7.02
CA LEU A 457 10.88 -16.91 -8.42
C LEU A 457 10.83 -18.30 -9.07
N ASP A 458 9.79 -18.58 -9.86
CA ASP A 458 9.53 -19.90 -10.43
C ASP A 458 9.90 -19.94 -11.92
N ASN A 459 11.13 -20.37 -12.23
CA ASN A 459 11.66 -20.46 -13.60
C ASN A 459 11.37 -21.81 -14.26
N ASP A 460 10.76 -22.74 -13.53
CA ASP A 460 10.36 -24.05 -14.04
C ASP A 460 9.38 -23.89 -15.21
N ARG A 461 9.44 -24.78 -16.20
CA ARG A 461 8.67 -24.63 -17.43
C ARG A 461 7.64 -25.76 -17.55
N LEU A 462 6.44 -25.41 -18.01
CA LEU A 462 5.42 -26.40 -18.35
C LEU A 462 6.00 -27.39 -19.37
N THR A 463 5.71 -28.67 -19.18
CA THR A 463 6.18 -29.72 -20.11
C THR A 463 5.24 -29.89 -21.29
N ALA A 464 3.94 -29.62 -21.09
CA ALA A 464 2.92 -29.60 -22.13
C ALA A 464 1.96 -28.42 -21.91
N PRO A 465 2.32 -27.21 -22.40
CA PRO A 465 1.44 -26.04 -22.31
C PRO A 465 0.08 -26.31 -22.96
N GLY A 466 -1.01 -26.06 -22.22
CA GLY A 466 -2.38 -26.26 -22.72
C GLY A 466 -3.00 -27.62 -22.42
N ASP A 467 -2.21 -28.60 -21.97
CA ASP A 467 -2.75 -29.85 -21.41
C ASP A 467 -3.24 -29.59 -19.98
N PRO A 468 -4.55 -29.75 -19.67
CA PRO A 468 -5.06 -29.63 -18.32
C PRO A 468 -4.54 -30.73 -17.38
N GLN A 469 -4.03 -31.84 -17.92
CA GLN A 469 -3.42 -32.92 -17.14
C GLN A 469 -1.94 -32.69 -16.83
N ASP A 470 -1.26 -31.73 -17.47
CA ASP A 470 0.14 -31.43 -17.15
C ASP A 470 0.26 -30.80 -15.76
N ARG A 471 0.96 -31.52 -14.89
CA ARG A 471 1.18 -31.22 -13.46
C ARG A 471 2.58 -30.68 -13.16
N LYS A 472 3.39 -30.45 -14.19
CA LYS A 472 4.77 -29.96 -14.06
C LYS A 472 4.86 -28.50 -14.49
N GLY A 473 5.88 -27.80 -14.00
CA GLY A 473 6.22 -26.47 -14.48
C GLY A 473 5.42 -25.32 -13.87
N ALA A 474 5.90 -24.10 -14.13
CA ALA A 474 5.29 -22.89 -13.65
C ALA A 474 4.20 -22.38 -14.61
N SER A 475 2.94 -22.44 -14.19
CA SER A 475 1.84 -21.81 -14.95
C SER A 475 1.92 -20.29 -14.86
N ARG A 476 1.88 -19.59 -15.99
CA ARG A 476 1.85 -18.10 -16.03
C ARG A 476 0.44 -17.53 -16.07
N LYS A 477 -0.58 -18.36 -16.30
CA LYS A 477 -1.97 -17.94 -16.40
C LYS A 477 -2.91 -19.10 -16.11
N GLY A 478 -4.01 -18.84 -15.41
CA GLY A 478 -5.02 -19.87 -15.13
C GLY A 478 -6.18 -19.35 -14.28
N LEU A 479 -6.96 -20.29 -13.76
CA LEU A 479 -8.17 -20.03 -12.99
C LEU A 479 -7.85 -19.60 -11.56
N LEU A 480 -8.84 -18.94 -10.94
CA LEU A 480 -8.93 -18.78 -9.49
C LEU A 480 -9.95 -19.78 -8.94
N ALA A 481 -9.70 -20.35 -7.77
CA ALA A 481 -10.67 -21.18 -7.08
C ALA A 481 -10.46 -21.21 -5.56
N LEU A 482 -11.48 -21.61 -4.82
CA LEU A 482 -11.44 -21.77 -3.36
C LEU A 482 -11.57 -23.25 -3.02
N GLN A 483 -10.71 -23.77 -2.14
CA GLN A 483 -10.66 -25.20 -1.83
C GLN A 483 -11.55 -25.57 -0.62
N LEU A 484 -12.23 -26.71 -0.72
CA LEU A 484 -12.60 -27.54 0.42
C LEU A 484 -11.77 -28.82 0.37
N HIS A 485 -10.91 -29.01 1.36
CA HIS A 485 -10.09 -30.21 1.48
C HIS A 485 -10.95 -31.40 1.89
N ALA A 486 -10.63 -32.59 1.38
CA ALA A 486 -11.27 -33.82 1.85
C ALA A 486 -10.71 -34.25 3.21
N GLY A 487 -11.58 -34.56 4.16
CA GLY A 487 -11.14 -34.95 5.49
C GLY A 487 -12.23 -34.73 6.53
N PRO A 488 -11.83 -34.49 7.80
CA PRO A 488 -12.77 -34.15 8.87
C PRO A 488 -13.67 -32.95 8.51
N PRO A 489 -14.84 -32.83 9.16
CA PRO A 489 -15.73 -31.69 8.98
C PRO A 489 -15.01 -30.35 9.11
N MET A 490 -15.21 -29.49 8.12
CA MET A 490 -14.55 -28.20 8.03
C MET A 490 -15.52 -27.09 7.66
N ILE A 491 -15.20 -25.88 8.13
CA ILE A 491 -15.90 -24.65 7.75
C ILE A 491 -14.85 -23.60 7.40
N VAL A 492 -14.94 -23.09 6.18
CA VAL A 492 -14.14 -21.97 5.69
C VAL A 492 -15.05 -20.95 5.02
N GLU A 493 -14.74 -19.68 5.21
CA GLU A 493 -15.52 -18.55 4.71
C GLU A 493 -14.62 -17.55 4.00
N PHE A 494 -15.12 -16.97 2.92
CA PHE A 494 -14.42 -15.99 2.09
C PHE A 494 -15.32 -14.80 1.77
N LYS A 495 -14.73 -13.60 1.76
CA LYS A 495 -15.39 -12.36 1.34
C LYS A 495 -14.40 -11.36 0.77
N ASP A 496 -14.93 -10.25 0.26
CA ASP A 496 -14.15 -9.14 -0.29
C ASP A 496 -13.16 -9.58 -1.37
N ILE A 497 -13.54 -10.59 -2.16
CA ILE A 497 -12.68 -11.17 -3.20
C ILE A 497 -12.62 -10.21 -4.38
N ARG A 498 -11.46 -9.62 -4.61
CA ARG A 498 -11.23 -8.65 -5.68
C ARG A 498 -9.87 -8.84 -6.32
N VAL A 499 -9.77 -8.49 -7.59
CA VAL A 499 -8.54 -8.66 -8.37
C VAL A 499 -8.21 -7.40 -9.16
N LYS A 500 -6.95 -7.01 -9.15
CA LYS A 500 -6.40 -5.94 -9.97
C LYS A 500 -5.48 -6.57 -11.00
N ARG A 501 -5.87 -6.49 -12.28
CA ARG A 501 -5.02 -6.96 -13.38
C ARG A 501 -3.78 -6.09 -13.46
N LEU A 502 -2.62 -6.72 -13.49
CA LEU A 502 -1.35 -6.04 -13.67
C LEU A 502 -0.97 -6.18 -15.14
N TYR A 503 -0.89 -5.06 -15.86
CA TYR A 503 -0.41 -5.10 -17.23
C TYR A 503 1.06 -5.56 -17.24
N PRO A 504 1.47 -6.44 -18.17
CA PRO A 504 2.86 -6.86 -18.31
C PRO A 504 3.73 -5.63 -18.53
N LYS A 505 4.41 -5.19 -17.47
CA LYS A 505 5.34 -4.07 -17.49
C LYS A 505 6.78 -4.56 -17.38
N TYR A 506 6.97 -5.76 -16.86
CA TYR A 506 8.28 -6.32 -16.56
C TYR A 506 8.42 -7.71 -17.17
N GLY A 507 9.64 -8.04 -17.61
CA GLY A 507 10.03 -9.41 -17.93
C GLY A 507 10.20 -10.24 -16.66
N ASP A 508 10.70 -11.47 -16.85
CA ASP A 508 10.96 -12.38 -15.73
C ASP A 508 11.98 -11.76 -14.75
N ALA A 509 11.68 -11.92 -13.47
CA ALA A 509 12.48 -11.44 -12.36
C ALA A 509 13.69 -12.35 -12.14
N GLN A 510 14.84 -11.72 -11.92
CA GLN A 510 16.11 -12.38 -11.64
C GLN A 510 16.59 -12.01 -10.24
N LEU A 511 16.91 -13.01 -9.42
CA LEU A 511 17.65 -12.81 -8.18
C LEU A 511 19.14 -12.65 -8.52
N VAL A 512 19.72 -11.51 -8.16
CA VAL A 512 21.11 -11.17 -8.52
C VAL A 512 22.12 -11.78 -7.56
N PHE A 513 21.79 -11.84 -6.27
CA PHE A 513 22.63 -12.47 -5.24
C PHE A 513 22.18 -13.91 -4.99
N ASN A 514 23.10 -14.86 -5.05
CA ASN A 514 22.78 -16.29 -4.92
C ASN A 514 22.46 -16.74 -3.49
N GLY A 515 22.55 -15.83 -2.50
CA GLY A 515 22.23 -16.08 -1.10
C GLY A 515 23.33 -16.76 -0.29
N GLN A 516 24.41 -17.24 -0.90
CA GLN A 516 25.38 -18.13 -0.25
C GLN A 516 26.80 -17.59 -0.24
N ASN A 517 27.25 -16.97 -1.33
CA ASN A 517 28.62 -16.50 -1.48
C ASN A 517 28.71 -15.41 -2.56
N LEU A 518 29.90 -14.88 -2.81
CA LEU A 518 30.12 -13.83 -3.81
C LEU A 518 30.23 -14.35 -5.26
N ASP A 519 29.84 -15.60 -5.55
CA ASP A 519 29.76 -16.05 -6.93
C ASP A 519 28.72 -15.20 -7.68
N GLY A 520 29.10 -14.75 -8.88
CA GLY A 520 28.35 -13.74 -9.62
C GLY A 520 28.74 -12.29 -9.31
N TRP A 521 29.68 -12.05 -8.39
CA TRP A 521 30.21 -10.73 -8.06
C TRP A 521 31.71 -10.64 -8.31
N ALA A 522 32.20 -9.42 -8.53
CA ALA A 522 33.62 -9.09 -8.65
C ALA A 522 33.91 -7.84 -7.82
N ALA A 523 35.12 -7.74 -7.28
CA ALA A 523 35.53 -6.57 -6.52
C ALA A 523 36.28 -5.56 -7.42
N SER A 524 36.16 -4.27 -7.10
CA SER A 524 36.85 -3.21 -7.82
C SER A 524 38.36 -3.33 -7.61
N THR A 525 39.12 -3.36 -8.70
CA THR A 525 40.58 -3.46 -8.68
C THR A 525 41.21 -2.09 -8.55
N GLY A 526 42.31 -1.97 -7.80
CA GLY A 526 43.18 -0.78 -7.82
C GLY A 526 43.35 -0.04 -6.49
N SER A 527 42.60 -0.39 -5.44
CA SER A 527 42.76 0.24 -4.12
C SER A 527 43.87 -0.37 -3.25
N GLY A 528 44.32 -1.60 -3.57
CA GLY A 528 45.25 -2.37 -2.74
C GLY A 528 44.68 -2.78 -1.37
N LYS A 529 43.38 -2.57 -1.14
CA LYS A 529 42.68 -2.90 0.12
C LYS A 529 42.12 -4.31 0.10
N ALA A 530 41.82 -4.84 1.29
CA ALA A 530 41.12 -6.12 1.43
C ALA A 530 39.67 -5.99 0.93
N ASN A 531 39.11 -7.08 0.41
CA ASN A 531 37.68 -7.19 0.19
C ASN A 531 37.03 -7.72 1.48
N LEU A 532 36.20 -6.90 2.13
CA LEU A 532 35.52 -7.26 3.39
C LEU A 532 34.04 -7.61 3.18
N TRP A 533 33.65 -7.91 1.95
CA TRP A 533 32.32 -8.42 1.64
C TRP A 533 32.22 -9.91 1.94
N THR A 534 31.12 -10.31 2.55
CA THR A 534 30.81 -11.69 2.92
C THR A 534 29.32 -12.00 2.75
N ALA A 535 28.95 -13.27 2.87
CA ALA A 535 27.57 -13.74 2.86
C ALA A 535 27.16 -14.28 4.24
N GLY A 536 25.90 -14.07 4.63
CA GLY A 536 25.37 -14.62 5.88
C GLY A 536 24.11 -13.93 6.34
N ARG A 537 24.04 -13.66 7.65
CA ARG A 537 23.02 -12.83 8.29
C ARG A 537 23.68 -11.66 9.02
N ALA A 538 23.28 -10.44 8.67
CA ALA A 538 23.73 -9.21 9.27
C ALA A 538 22.94 -8.91 10.54
N ARG A 539 23.67 -8.47 11.56
CA ARG A 539 23.09 -7.78 12.72
C ARG A 539 23.94 -6.58 13.09
N VAL A 540 23.31 -5.57 13.69
CA VAL A 540 24.06 -4.48 14.32
C VAL A 540 24.89 -5.07 15.45
N ALA A 541 26.17 -4.70 15.50
CA ALA A 541 27.07 -5.23 16.51
C ALA A 541 26.58 -4.85 17.91
N SER A 542 26.50 -5.83 18.80
CA SER A 542 26.06 -5.60 20.20
C SER A 542 26.96 -4.63 20.98
N THR A 543 28.20 -4.45 20.53
CA THR A 543 29.23 -3.61 21.18
C THR A 543 29.35 -2.21 20.58
N ASP A 544 28.92 -2.00 19.33
CA ASP A 544 29.00 -0.71 18.64
C ASP A 544 27.85 -0.56 17.63
N PRO A 545 26.89 0.35 17.86
CA PRO A 545 25.76 0.56 16.94
C PRO A 545 26.17 1.07 15.55
N LYS A 546 27.43 1.45 15.35
CA LYS A 546 27.98 1.88 14.06
C LYS A 546 28.52 0.74 13.21
N GLN A 547 28.59 -0.48 13.74
CA GLN A 547 29.18 -1.63 13.08
C GLN A 547 28.14 -2.71 12.79
N LEU A 548 28.42 -3.53 11.77
CA LEU A 548 27.70 -4.78 11.53
C LEU A 548 28.59 -5.96 11.91
N GLU A 549 27.95 -7.06 12.25
CA GLU A 549 28.58 -8.36 12.38
C GLU A 549 27.83 -9.41 11.56
N GLN A 550 28.58 -10.38 11.04
CA GLN A 550 28.02 -11.51 10.31
C GLN A 550 27.75 -12.67 11.27
N THR A 551 26.64 -13.35 11.01
CA THR A 551 26.21 -14.54 11.74
C THR A 551 25.79 -15.63 10.76
N GLU A 552 25.65 -16.86 11.28
CA GLU A 552 25.21 -17.99 10.49
C GLU A 552 23.84 -17.74 9.83
N GLY A 553 23.77 -18.05 8.53
CA GLY A 553 22.56 -17.98 7.73
C GLY A 553 22.86 -17.65 6.27
N ILE A 554 21.84 -17.26 5.51
CA ILE A 554 21.90 -17.05 4.06
C ILE A 554 21.11 -15.80 3.66
N GLY A 555 21.32 -15.35 2.42
CA GLY A 555 20.48 -14.37 1.74
C GLY A 555 20.97 -12.92 1.82
N GLU A 556 21.97 -12.64 2.65
CA GLU A 556 22.44 -11.27 2.89
C GLU A 556 23.92 -11.12 2.52
N LEU A 557 24.19 -10.07 1.74
CA LEU A 557 25.51 -9.64 1.27
C LEU A 557 25.99 -8.49 2.16
N ILE A 558 27.06 -8.69 2.90
CA ILE A 558 27.45 -7.86 4.03
C ILE A 558 28.85 -7.31 3.82
N ASN A 559 29.01 -6.00 3.88
CA ASN A 559 30.29 -5.36 3.95
C ASN A 559 30.63 -5.07 5.42
N LEU A 560 31.72 -5.64 5.92
CA LEU A 560 32.18 -5.47 7.31
C LEU A 560 33.26 -4.40 7.44
N SER A 561 33.28 -3.41 6.54
CA SER A 561 34.27 -2.34 6.56
C SER A 561 34.10 -1.47 7.80
N PRO A 562 35.10 -1.37 8.70
CA PRO A 562 34.90 -0.66 9.95
C PRO A 562 34.99 0.86 9.80
N LYS A 563 35.61 1.35 8.71
CA LYS A 563 35.70 2.76 8.35
C LYS A 563 36.03 2.94 6.87
N HIS A 564 35.84 4.16 6.39
CA HIS A 564 36.14 4.56 5.01
C HIS A 564 37.57 4.17 4.57
N GLY A 565 37.68 3.59 3.39
CA GLY A 565 38.92 3.20 2.72
C GLY A 565 39.46 1.83 3.11
N GLU A 566 38.70 1.01 3.84
CA GLU A 566 39.19 -0.30 4.32
C GLU A 566 38.60 -1.52 3.61
N SER A 567 37.59 -1.34 2.76
CA SER A 567 37.06 -2.39 1.88
C SER A 567 37.06 -1.93 0.42
N GLN A 568 36.63 -2.82 -0.46
CA GLN A 568 36.48 -2.59 -1.90
C GLN A 568 35.00 -2.43 -2.26
N ASP A 569 34.72 -1.79 -3.39
CA ASP A 569 33.40 -1.85 -3.99
C ASP A 569 33.23 -3.19 -4.69
N ILE A 570 32.00 -3.66 -4.84
CA ILE A 570 31.71 -4.89 -5.59
C ILE A 570 30.65 -4.61 -6.64
N TYR A 571 30.73 -5.34 -7.75
CA TYR A 571 29.78 -5.24 -8.84
C TYR A 571 29.36 -6.61 -9.35
N SER A 572 28.12 -6.71 -9.82
CA SER A 572 27.59 -7.94 -10.40
C SER A 572 28.30 -8.25 -11.72
N LYS A 573 28.55 -9.52 -11.98
CA LYS A 573 28.99 -10.01 -13.30
C LYS A 573 27.85 -9.91 -14.32
N ALA A 574 26.61 -10.08 -13.87
CA ALA A 574 25.43 -9.81 -14.67
C ALA A 574 25.34 -8.32 -15.03
N LYS A 575 24.88 -8.03 -16.25
CA LYS A 575 24.63 -6.67 -16.74
C LYS A 575 23.15 -6.52 -17.07
N PHE A 576 22.63 -5.33 -16.82
CA PHE A 576 21.23 -4.98 -16.98
C PHE A 576 21.12 -3.78 -17.93
N GLY A 577 19.92 -3.51 -18.44
CA GLY A 577 19.61 -2.32 -19.26
C GLY A 577 18.44 -1.58 -18.64
N ASP A 578 17.36 -1.40 -19.40
CA ASP A 578 16.10 -0.92 -18.84
C ASP A 578 15.56 -1.93 -17.82
N CYS A 579 15.45 -1.52 -16.56
CA CYS A 579 15.06 -2.42 -15.51
C CYS A 579 14.36 -1.74 -14.33
N ARG A 580 13.60 -2.56 -13.62
CA ARG A 580 13.19 -2.34 -12.24
C ARG A 580 14.10 -3.14 -11.31
N ILE A 581 14.64 -2.48 -10.30
CA ILE A 581 15.48 -3.06 -9.25
C ILE A 581 14.71 -2.92 -7.94
N GLU A 582 14.55 -4.04 -7.24
CA GLU A 582 13.96 -4.11 -5.91
C GLU A 582 15.00 -4.74 -4.99
N LEU A 583 15.33 -4.08 -3.88
CA LEU A 583 16.30 -4.60 -2.92
C LEU A 583 16.03 -4.05 -1.53
N GLU A 584 16.60 -4.69 -0.53
CA GLU A 584 16.64 -4.17 0.84
C GLU A 584 18.07 -3.86 1.27
N VAL A 585 18.24 -2.81 2.09
CA VAL A 585 19.52 -2.39 2.64
C VAL A 585 19.41 -2.09 4.13
N MET A 586 20.39 -2.57 4.92
CA MET A 586 20.56 -2.24 6.33
C MET A 586 21.79 -1.34 6.49
N VAL A 587 21.59 -0.20 7.14
CA VAL A 587 22.64 0.79 7.41
C VAL A 587 22.76 0.98 8.92
N PRO A 588 23.89 0.63 9.56
CA PRO A 588 24.12 0.91 10.98
C PRO A 588 24.39 2.41 11.19
N GLN A 589 24.46 2.84 12.45
CA GLN A 589 24.50 4.25 12.80
C GLN A 589 25.69 4.98 12.16
N GLY A 590 25.42 6.07 11.44
CA GLY A 590 26.42 6.92 10.79
C GLY A 590 27.14 6.30 9.59
N SER A 591 26.72 5.13 9.10
CA SER A 591 27.37 4.47 7.96
C SER A 591 26.93 5.05 6.60
N ASN A 592 27.74 4.78 5.57
CA ASN A 592 27.61 5.28 4.20
C ASN A 592 27.97 4.17 3.20
N SER A 593 27.23 4.12 2.09
CA SER A 593 27.38 3.23 0.94
C SER A 593 26.66 3.87 -0.26
N GLY A 594 26.49 3.13 -1.36
CA GLY A 594 25.80 3.60 -2.55
C GLY A 594 25.36 2.45 -3.43
N ILE A 595 24.22 2.62 -4.09
CA ILE A 595 23.67 1.69 -5.08
C ILE A 595 23.90 2.29 -6.47
N TYR A 596 24.85 1.76 -7.20
CA TYR A 596 25.15 2.20 -8.56
C TYR A 596 24.39 1.36 -9.58
N VAL A 597 23.42 1.99 -10.24
CA VAL A 597 22.68 1.42 -11.36
C VAL A 597 23.54 1.51 -12.62
N MET A 598 23.61 0.42 -13.37
CA MET A 598 24.55 0.25 -14.50
C MET A 598 26.04 0.44 -14.15
N GLY A 599 26.38 0.44 -12.86
CA GLY A 599 27.72 0.73 -12.35
C GLY A 599 28.08 2.22 -12.41
N GLU A 600 27.18 3.10 -12.85
CA GLU A 600 27.51 4.48 -13.23
C GLU A 600 26.56 5.53 -12.62
N TYR A 601 25.37 5.16 -12.15
CA TYR A 601 24.40 6.11 -11.59
C TYR A 601 24.04 5.76 -10.15
N GLU A 602 24.50 6.57 -9.21
CA GLU A 602 24.37 6.32 -7.78
C GLU A 602 23.04 6.81 -7.20
N VAL A 603 22.30 5.87 -6.62
CA VAL A 603 21.27 6.13 -5.60
C VAL A 603 21.94 6.00 -4.24
N GLN A 604 21.94 7.09 -3.49
CA GLN A 604 22.76 7.23 -2.29
C GLN A 604 22.25 6.39 -1.11
N VAL A 605 23.17 5.81 -0.33
CA VAL A 605 22.87 5.08 0.90
C VAL A 605 23.61 5.71 2.08
N LEU A 606 22.90 6.39 2.97
CA LEU A 606 23.48 7.03 4.15
C LEU A 606 22.56 6.85 5.36
N ASP A 607 23.11 6.79 6.56
CA ASP A 607 22.31 7.03 7.77
C ASP A 607 21.85 8.50 7.82
N SER A 608 20.68 8.75 7.24
CA SER A 608 20.00 10.04 7.27
C SER A 608 18.82 10.06 8.25
N TYR A 609 18.67 9.07 9.14
CA TYR A 609 17.51 9.01 10.04
C TYR A 609 17.39 10.26 10.92
N GLY A 610 16.17 10.80 11.05
CA GLY A 610 15.90 11.99 11.87
C GLY A 610 16.34 13.33 11.26
N LYS A 611 16.91 13.33 10.05
CA LYS A 611 17.31 14.57 9.35
C LYS A 611 16.09 15.35 8.84
N MET A 612 16.05 16.63 9.17
CA MET A 612 14.93 17.53 8.83
C MET A 612 15.02 18.13 7.42
N ARG A 613 16.24 18.40 6.94
CA ARG A 613 16.49 18.99 5.61
C ARG A 613 17.41 18.06 4.83
N MET A 614 16.88 17.54 3.73
CA MET A 614 17.61 16.61 2.87
C MET A 614 18.54 17.35 1.92
N GLY A 615 19.73 16.79 1.71
CA GLY A 615 20.76 17.25 0.81
C GLY A 615 21.12 16.19 -0.24
N ASN A 616 22.07 16.55 -1.10
CA ASN A 616 22.51 15.77 -2.26
C ASN A 616 23.38 14.54 -1.91
N GLY A 617 23.68 14.33 -0.63
CA GLY A 617 24.41 13.17 -0.12
C GLY A 617 23.62 12.33 0.87
N ASP A 618 22.33 12.62 1.07
CA ASP A 618 21.48 11.85 1.98
C ASP A 618 20.84 10.62 1.31
N MET A 619 20.35 9.69 2.14
CA MET A 619 19.66 8.48 1.72
C MET A 619 18.62 8.75 0.63
N GLY A 620 18.78 8.09 -0.52
CA GLY A 620 17.87 8.19 -1.66
C GLY A 620 18.09 9.41 -2.55
N ALA A 621 19.11 10.23 -2.32
CA ALA A 621 19.57 11.22 -3.30
C ALA A 621 20.08 10.53 -4.58
N ILE A 622 19.93 11.19 -5.73
CA ILE A 622 20.77 10.85 -6.88
C ILE A 622 22.06 11.66 -6.72
N TYR A 623 23.14 10.95 -6.41
CA TYR A 623 24.34 11.56 -5.85
C TYR A 623 24.95 12.61 -6.79
N GLY A 624 25.41 13.71 -6.20
CA GLY A 624 26.04 14.81 -6.93
C GLY A 624 25.08 15.77 -7.65
N GLY A 625 23.75 15.61 -7.54
CA GLY A 625 22.82 16.52 -8.22
C GLY A 625 21.44 16.70 -7.62
N PHE A 626 20.81 15.66 -7.05
CA PHE A 626 19.38 15.70 -6.73
C PHE A 626 19.06 15.18 -5.33
N SER A 627 18.74 16.10 -4.42
CA SER A 627 18.29 15.78 -3.06
C SER A 627 16.90 15.14 -3.07
N PRO A 628 16.61 14.16 -2.20
CA PRO A 628 15.25 13.65 -2.05
C PRO A 628 14.35 14.71 -1.39
N PRO A 629 13.06 14.77 -1.74
CA PRO A 629 12.15 15.80 -1.22
C PRO A 629 11.73 15.58 0.23
N VAL A 630 11.83 14.34 0.72
CA VAL A 630 11.43 13.93 2.07
C VAL A 630 12.41 12.93 2.65
N ASN A 631 12.50 12.89 3.97
CA ASN A 631 13.23 11.84 4.67
C ASN A 631 12.32 10.61 4.85
N ALA A 632 12.61 9.55 4.10
CA ALA A 632 11.88 8.29 4.16
C ALA A 632 12.64 7.19 4.92
N SER A 633 13.77 7.51 5.57
CA SER A 633 14.62 6.54 6.26
C SER A 633 13.96 6.01 7.53
N LYS A 634 14.02 4.70 7.73
CA LYS A 634 13.82 4.04 9.02
C LYS A 634 15.05 4.22 9.92
N LYS A 635 14.94 3.83 11.20
CA LYS A 635 16.03 3.90 12.18
C LYS A 635 17.27 3.09 11.71
N PRO A 636 18.49 3.49 12.12
CA PRO A 636 19.69 2.70 11.85
C PRO A 636 19.54 1.25 12.32
N GLY A 637 20.08 0.31 11.56
CA GLY A 637 19.95 -1.13 11.82
C GLY A 637 18.63 -1.75 11.39
N GLN A 638 17.64 -0.97 10.93
CA GLN A 638 16.43 -1.51 10.32
C GLN A 638 16.61 -1.66 8.81
N TRP A 639 16.00 -2.71 8.24
CA TRP A 639 15.96 -2.91 6.79
C TRP A 639 15.10 -1.85 6.11
N GLN A 640 15.74 -1.16 5.16
CA GLN A 640 15.15 -0.18 4.26
C GLN A 640 14.82 -0.87 2.94
N GLN A 641 13.70 -0.54 2.30
CA GLN A 641 13.34 -1.12 1.00
C GLN A 641 13.49 -0.08 -0.12
N TYR A 642 14.29 -0.39 -1.13
CA TYR A 642 14.40 0.40 -2.34
C TYR A 642 13.61 -0.22 -3.50
N VAL A 643 13.01 0.67 -4.29
CA VAL A 643 12.47 0.35 -5.61
C VAL A 643 13.01 1.40 -6.59
N ILE A 644 13.76 0.96 -7.58
CA ILE A 644 14.39 1.82 -8.59
C ILE A 644 13.92 1.36 -9.97
N GLU A 645 13.24 2.21 -10.73
CA GLU A 645 12.94 1.98 -12.14
C GLU A 645 13.80 2.90 -12.99
N PHE A 646 14.57 2.30 -13.89
CA PHE A 646 15.61 2.96 -14.63
C PHE A 646 15.55 2.60 -16.12
N ARG A 647 15.74 3.60 -16.98
CA ARG A 647 15.98 3.42 -18.41
C ARG A 647 17.42 3.78 -18.71
N ALA A 648 18.11 2.86 -19.38
CA ALA A 648 19.50 3.02 -19.76
C ALA A 648 19.68 4.06 -20.88
N PRO A 649 20.86 4.69 -21.00
CA PRO A 649 21.12 5.58 -22.13
C PRO A 649 21.10 4.80 -23.46
N ARG A 650 20.75 5.49 -24.55
CA ARG A 650 20.74 4.90 -25.91
C ARG A 650 21.88 5.48 -26.73
N PHE A 651 22.41 4.67 -27.63
CA PHE A 651 23.49 5.02 -28.54
C PHE A 651 23.13 4.58 -29.96
N ASP A 652 23.59 5.32 -30.95
CA ASP A 652 23.54 4.89 -32.34
C ASP A 652 24.68 3.90 -32.67
N ALA A 653 24.73 3.44 -33.92
CA ALA A 653 25.73 2.48 -34.40
C ALA A 653 27.18 3.03 -34.32
N ASP A 654 27.36 4.35 -34.32
CA ASP A 654 28.66 5.01 -34.21
C ASP A 654 29.08 5.23 -32.74
N GLY A 655 28.26 4.79 -31.79
CA GLY A 655 28.50 4.94 -30.35
C GLY A 655 28.21 6.35 -29.84
N LYS A 656 27.51 7.19 -30.62
CA LYS A 656 27.07 8.51 -30.16
C LYS A 656 25.77 8.37 -29.37
N LYS A 657 25.70 9.02 -28.21
CA LYS A 657 24.52 9.01 -27.34
C LYS A 657 23.34 9.69 -28.05
N THR A 658 22.22 8.97 -28.15
CA THR A 658 20.96 9.43 -28.76
C THR A 658 19.88 9.71 -27.73
N GLN A 659 19.93 9.06 -26.56
CA GLN A 659 19.02 9.33 -25.43
C GLN A 659 19.76 9.19 -24.11
N ASN A 660 19.41 10.06 -23.16
CA ASN A 660 19.95 10.05 -21.81
C ASN A 660 19.33 8.92 -20.97
N ALA A 661 20.06 8.50 -19.94
CA ALA A 661 19.50 7.65 -18.90
C ALA A 661 18.37 8.39 -18.14
N GLU A 662 17.43 7.63 -17.59
CA GLU A 662 16.31 8.17 -16.83
C GLU A 662 16.03 7.32 -15.60
N PHE A 663 16.08 7.93 -14.41
CA PHE A 663 15.42 7.39 -13.23
C PHE A 663 13.92 7.66 -13.35
N VAL A 664 13.21 6.73 -13.97
CA VAL A 664 11.74 6.78 -14.10
C VAL A 664 11.11 6.88 -12.73
N LYS A 665 11.65 6.14 -11.75
CA LYS A 665 11.15 6.12 -10.38
C LYS A 665 12.23 5.73 -9.39
N VAL A 666 12.30 6.41 -8.25
CA VAL A 666 13.04 5.95 -7.06
C VAL A 666 12.14 6.09 -5.85
N GLU A 667 11.90 4.98 -5.16
CA GLU A 667 11.14 4.92 -3.92
C GLU A 667 12.00 4.31 -2.80
N LEU A 668 11.79 4.83 -1.59
CA LEU A 668 12.37 4.31 -0.36
C LEU A 668 11.25 4.08 0.65
N ASN A 669 11.13 2.85 1.16
CA ASN A 669 10.09 2.44 2.11
C ASN A 669 8.66 2.83 1.68
N GLY A 670 8.40 2.71 0.37
CA GLY A 670 7.12 3.09 -0.23
C GLY A 670 6.96 4.59 -0.52
N CYS A 671 7.87 5.47 -0.07
CA CYS A 671 7.82 6.90 -0.39
C CYS A 671 8.53 7.19 -1.71
N LEU A 672 7.83 7.84 -2.65
CA LEU A 672 8.41 8.33 -3.90
C LEU A 672 9.39 9.48 -3.64
N LEU A 673 10.65 9.29 -4.04
CA LEU A 673 11.72 10.27 -3.90
C LEU A 673 12.00 11.00 -5.22
N HIS A 674 12.13 10.26 -6.31
CA HIS A 674 12.41 10.82 -7.64
C HIS A 674 11.48 10.21 -8.69
N LYS A 675 11.10 11.01 -9.68
CA LYS A 675 10.24 10.57 -10.79
C LYS A 675 10.64 11.25 -12.09
N ASN A 676 10.75 10.46 -13.16
CA ASN A 676 11.10 10.91 -14.51
C ASN A 676 12.34 11.81 -14.55
N LEU A 677 13.35 11.47 -13.77
CA LEU A 677 14.57 12.25 -13.64
C LEU A 677 15.56 11.83 -14.72
N VAL A 678 15.72 12.69 -15.73
CA VAL A 678 16.65 12.47 -16.85
C VAL A 678 18.07 12.87 -16.43
N MET A 679 19.01 11.96 -16.61
CA MET A 679 20.41 12.14 -16.24
C MET A 679 21.23 12.61 -17.45
N PRO A 680 21.77 13.84 -17.45
CA PRO A 680 22.57 14.33 -18.58
C PRO A 680 23.88 13.57 -18.76
N GLN A 681 24.40 12.98 -17.68
CA GLN A 681 25.63 12.19 -17.60
C GLN A 681 25.57 11.26 -16.38
N GLN A 682 26.53 10.33 -16.29
CA GLN A 682 26.77 9.47 -15.14
C GLN A 682 27.10 10.25 -13.86
N THR A 683 26.87 9.64 -12.69
CA THR A 683 27.26 10.21 -11.40
C THR A 683 28.77 10.02 -11.16
N PRO A 684 29.40 10.83 -10.29
CA PRO A 684 30.77 10.56 -9.85
C PRO A 684 30.90 9.18 -9.19
N GLY A 685 32.12 8.63 -9.15
CA GLY A 685 32.40 7.36 -8.46
C GLY A 685 31.99 6.10 -9.20
N GLY A 686 31.46 6.22 -10.42
CA GLY A 686 31.10 5.09 -11.28
C GLY A 686 32.29 4.17 -11.61
N LEU A 687 31.98 2.91 -11.91
CA LEU A 687 32.94 1.83 -12.11
C LEU A 687 33.93 2.11 -13.25
N THR A 688 33.45 2.68 -14.35
CA THR A 688 34.25 2.98 -15.54
C THR A 688 34.29 4.48 -15.86
N GLY A 689 33.34 5.24 -15.32
CA GLY A 689 33.16 6.65 -15.65
C GLY A 689 32.68 6.86 -17.08
N LYS A 690 32.07 5.85 -17.72
CA LYS A 690 31.56 5.89 -19.10
C LYS A 690 30.17 5.29 -19.17
N GLU A 691 29.24 6.02 -19.78
CA GLU A 691 27.88 5.53 -20.02
C GLU A 691 27.85 4.39 -21.05
N SER A 692 26.94 3.44 -20.84
CA SER A 692 26.75 2.23 -21.68
C SER A 692 25.27 1.85 -21.70
N PRO A 693 24.75 1.26 -22.79
CA PRO A 693 23.35 0.82 -22.85
C PRO A 693 23.04 -0.33 -21.89
N VAL A 694 24.07 -1.04 -21.41
CA VAL A 694 23.97 -2.04 -20.34
C VAL A 694 25.14 -1.95 -19.37
N GLY A 695 24.92 -2.25 -18.09
CA GLY A 695 25.93 -2.21 -17.05
C GLY A 695 25.58 -3.06 -15.81
N PRO A 696 26.54 -3.31 -14.91
CA PRO A 696 26.30 -4.11 -13.71
C PRO A 696 25.48 -3.33 -12.66
N LEU A 697 25.06 -4.00 -11.58
CA LEU A 697 24.82 -3.31 -10.32
C LEU A 697 26.15 -3.22 -9.57
N MET A 698 26.44 -2.08 -8.95
CA MET A 698 27.60 -1.94 -8.07
C MET A 698 27.16 -1.44 -6.68
N PHE A 699 27.75 -1.99 -5.64
CA PHE A 699 27.59 -1.52 -4.27
C PHE A 699 28.90 -0.97 -3.74
N GLN A 700 28.83 0.26 -3.24
CA GLN A 700 29.98 0.95 -2.67
C GLN A 700 30.30 0.36 -1.29
N GLY A 701 31.48 -0.25 -1.16
CA GLY A 701 31.93 -0.91 0.06
C GLY A 701 33.07 -0.17 0.76
N ASN A 702 33.72 0.76 0.09
CA ASN A 702 34.84 1.50 0.67
C ASN A 702 34.43 2.65 1.62
N HIS A 703 33.15 2.83 1.98
CA HIS A 703 32.70 3.94 2.82
C HIS A 703 32.33 3.56 4.27
N GLY A 704 31.79 2.35 4.49
CA GLY A 704 31.41 1.89 5.82
C GLY A 704 30.65 0.56 5.79
N PRO A 705 30.24 0.06 6.96
CA PRO A 705 29.55 -1.22 7.08
C PRO A 705 28.11 -1.12 6.56
N VAL A 706 27.67 -2.09 5.77
CA VAL A 706 26.33 -2.10 5.14
C VAL A 706 25.94 -3.54 4.79
N ALA A 707 24.65 -3.85 4.76
CA ALA A 707 24.17 -5.13 4.26
C ALA A 707 23.05 -4.95 3.23
N TYR A 708 23.05 -5.80 2.20
CA TYR A 708 22.05 -5.85 1.14
C TYR A 708 21.42 -7.23 1.06
N ARG A 709 20.13 -7.32 0.76
CA ARG A 709 19.44 -8.61 0.54
C ARG A 709 18.30 -8.48 -0.46
N ASN A 710 17.77 -9.64 -0.88
CA ASN A 710 16.60 -9.74 -1.75
C ASN A 710 16.73 -8.86 -3.02
N ILE A 711 17.92 -8.89 -3.65
CA ILE A 711 18.26 -8.04 -4.79
C ILE A 711 17.68 -8.66 -6.06
N ILE A 712 16.54 -8.14 -6.49
CA ILE A 712 15.76 -8.64 -7.63
C ILE A 712 15.74 -7.58 -8.73
N VAL A 713 16.05 -8.02 -9.95
CA VAL A 713 16.00 -7.18 -11.14
C VAL A 713 14.98 -7.75 -12.13
N LYS A 714 14.12 -6.88 -12.66
CA LYS A 714 13.13 -7.22 -13.68
C LYS A 714 13.36 -6.31 -14.90
N PRO A 715 13.60 -6.85 -16.11
CA PRO A 715 13.70 -6.03 -17.32
C PRO A 715 12.41 -5.25 -17.54
N LEU A 716 12.46 -4.01 -18.02
CA LEU A 716 11.25 -3.31 -18.47
C LEU A 716 10.82 -3.88 -19.83
N LEU A 717 9.53 -4.15 -20.00
CA LEU A 717 8.96 -4.45 -21.31
C LEU A 717 8.65 -3.13 -22.02
N ASN A 718 9.03 -3.05 -23.30
CA ASN A 718 8.81 -1.89 -24.15
C ASN A 718 7.35 -1.76 -24.61
#